data_AF-A0A2P2D9I7-F1
#
_entry.id   AF-A0A2P2D9I7-F1
#
_cell.length_a   1.000
_cell.length_b   1.000
_cell.length_c   1.000
_cell.angle_alpha   90.00
_cell.angle_beta   90.00
_cell.angle_gamma   90.00
#
_symmetry.space_group_name_H-M   'P 1'
#
loop_
_entity.id
_entity.type
_entity.pdbx_description
1 polymer ?
#
loop_
_entity_poly.entity_id
_entity_poly.type
_entity_poly.pdbx_seq_one_letter_code
_entity_poly.pdbx_strand_id
1 'polypeptide(L)'
;MKKCLLIFIIFVVSCSSQNQSPFYFYDDSLGEIPELFFEYGSKDSSLSLPDSKEVFHYENGIFCVYSLPISLYKLELGAKFRICSKLDEESSNRWKTGFSLLKNLKSEYPTFLESGKGWNLSFKTFAKWKEKRREMVPVLEWKEQVFSTGLVTYQSFAIPHPIFLQKSNTECEVVYRSYSLSVSENQTPTIVFEFPCPNVEKILDLVLSQNQSWISSCEIDSPNISEIFRHSESDYVRYLEWENTKDKVICPYAETLEREKEGVTITFQSEDFRKRSRVMLPHGILLLSDHPKFQGINISKQFLSQLGTQETIRFGESILYDNSFDFKQGGEYFAKQWRTTSCRDQKNLWESEESFCGNPGIPNYLEQNAETNPIPQCNPSQIRLTEFYPGNESVPNFPLPAYFEFRNEGTSCDLSSLNWILNGDVYPFSAKEEILKQNGIFLFTRELWLGWNLLERKKPFYIPKQVFQIPPFSIQNRKTEESFSFQFDPNRYHLLRKGNQNRFSIVVQEKEFPHPRITSDSKLLSFGFQLSPGVHESNQIQLIGSSLLEFAQNPNPFLDFGFFEGEEGIGSFQSSEKKDYFYWKQSGRKMETFGYEPNQCNGENIYHLPSGFFGESFKSLLYTDKDTSNNHLTVWNDSLLKEKSYDGSRSLHPEITPILFSSSMVSSIPCPGLWRSPGSEKTASLEIVKLKDQAGYLANSALGNLGSIFFGNQRQKLAISVIPLFSLQFNLDVTNVLFGHPEEQMYSYFTHPNLIKPVGFLEKKGPIQIEAIYPNPFLSQNEWVYVCNRSGNTEDLSLYLIEDETSTDDLVSYQSRFPNEIPIGKNGKGFITNDTVLPPSSCAWIVDPDGKDWYLPIFHSESDRLITVVTTQTIGNGISSGEFLQLRKKSNGVSILISSFGHKESPSNFHKTVSTGEYIWLKTNAEGTTPDDFEVYREEN
;
A
#
# COMPACT_ATOMS: atom_id res chain seq x y z
N MET A 1 -66.31 44.71 55.56
CA MET A 1 -65.17 43.91 56.07
C MET A 1 -64.28 43.58 54.89
N LYS A 2 -63.19 44.33 54.69
CA LYS A 2 -61.81 43.94 55.06
C LYS A 2 -61.40 42.59 54.45
N LYS A 3 -60.80 42.65 53.26
CA LYS A 3 -59.70 41.82 52.71
C LYS A 3 -59.82 41.80 51.18
N CYS A 4 -59.19 42.77 50.53
CA CYS A 4 -58.71 42.70 49.13
C CYS A 4 -57.99 44.01 48.74
N LEU A 5 -58.18 45.08 49.51
CA LEU A 5 -57.55 46.39 49.29
C LEU A 5 -56.08 46.49 49.78
N LEU A 6 -55.38 45.38 49.99
CA LEU A 6 -54.03 45.38 50.61
C LEU A 6 -53.02 44.47 49.90
N ILE A 7 -53.21 44.21 48.60
CA ILE A 7 -52.22 43.53 47.74
C ILE A 7 -51.67 44.45 46.65
N PHE A 8 -52.24 45.64 46.43
CA PHE A 8 -51.81 46.55 45.35
C PHE A 8 -50.82 47.66 45.75
N ILE A 9 -50.43 47.75 47.03
CA ILE A 9 -49.55 48.85 47.53
C ILE A 9 -48.15 48.35 47.97
N ILE A 10 -47.82 47.06 47.78
CA ILE A 10 -46.47 46.50 48.04
C ILE A 10 -45.88 45.86 46.77
N PHE A 11 -46.13 46.46 45.60
CA PHE A 11 -45.40 46.14 44.36
C PHE A 11 -44.89 47.39 43.62
N VAL A 12 -44.82 48.53 44.32
CA VAL A 12 -44.30 49.80 43.77
C VAL A 12 -42.83 50.05 44.18
N VAL A 13 -42.17 49.10 44.85
CA VAL A 13 -40.74 49.23 45.20
C VAL A 13 -40.00 47.91 44.97
N SER A 14 -39.89 47.51 43.70
CA SER A 14 -38.82 46.62 43.21
C SER A 14 -39.00 46.37 41.71
N CYS A 15 -38.46 47.26 40.88
CA CYS A 15 -37.81 46.97 39.59
C CYS A 15 -37.54 48.30 38.88
N SER A 16 -36.38 48.87 39.17
CA SER A 16 -35.69 49.69 38.17
C SER A 16 -35.20 48.74 37.08
N SER A 17 -35.97 48.57 36.01
CA SER A 17 -35.49 47.98 34.76
C SER A 17 -35.95 48.86 33.61
N GLN A 18 -34.99 49.63 33.11
CA GLN A 18 -34.83 50.15 31.75
C GLN A 18 -36.11 50.53 30.98
N ASN A 19 -36.24 51.84 30.75
CA ASN A 19 -37.06 52.50 29.74
C ASN A 19 -37.32 51.68 28.45
N GLN A 20 -38.42 50.92 28.41
CA GLN A 20 -39.04 50.48 27.17
C GLN A 20 -40.55 50.66 27.26
N SER A 21 -41.06 51.62 26.50
CA SER A 21 -42.48 51.75 26.14
C SER A 21 -42.84 50.58 25.19
N PRO A 22 -44.00 49.92 25.37
CA PRO A 22 -44.47 48.87 24.44
C PRO A 22 -45.07 49.44 23.14
N PHE A 23 -45.08 50.76 22.97
CA PHE A 23 -45.49 51.43 21.74
C PHE A 23 -44.26 51.93 20.99
N TYR A 24 -43.83 51.17 19.98
CA TYR A 24 -42.88 51.61 18.97
C TYR A 24 -43.61 52.52 17.97
N PHE A 25 -43.31 53.81 18.00
CA PHE A 25 -43.60 54.70 16.88
C PHE A 25 -42.40 54.62 15.93
N TYR A 26 -42.55 53.97 14.77
CA TYR A 26 -41.63 54.21 13.66
C TYR A 26 -41.81 55.65 13.19
N ASP A 27 -40.70 56.26 12.78
CA ASP A 27 -40.63 57.66 12.37
C ASP A 27 -41.68 57.95 11.28
N ASP A 28 -42.66 58.82 11.56
CA ASP A 28 -43.68 59.31 10.61
C ASP A 28 -43.06 60.06 9.40
N SER A 29 -41.73 60.08 9.30
CA SER A 29 -40.90 60.75 8.29
C SER A 29 -40.81 59.98 6.97
N LEU A 30 -41.03 58.66 6.95
CA LEU A 30 -40.90 57.83 5.74
C LEU A 30 -42.13 57.93 4.82
N GLY A 31 -41.91 58.46 3.62
CA GLY A 31 -42.93 58.61 2.57
C GLY A 31 -43.01 57.46 1.56
N GLU A 32 -43.77 57.66 0.48
CA GLU A 32 -43.84 56.73 -0.68
C GLU A 32 -42.60 56.81 -1.60
N ILE A 33 -41.73 57.81 -1.39
CA ILE A 33 -40.47 57.98 -2.11
C ILE A 33 -39.40 57.14 -1.38
N PRO A 34 -38.70 56.22 -2.06
CA PRO A 34 -37.69 55.39 -1.44
C PRO A 34 -36.49 56.19 -0.90
N GLU A 35 -36.05 55.85 0.30
CA GLU A 35 -34.88 56.43 0.95
C GLU A 35 -33.77 55.39 1.14
N LEU A 36 -32.51 55.76 0.84
CA LEU A 36 -31.33 54.92 1.05
C LEU A 36 -30.70 55.21 2.42
N PHE A 37 -30.58 54.16 3.23
CA PHE A 37 -29.85 54.18 4.50
C PHE A 37 -28.54 53.41 4.33
N PHE A 38 -27.42 54.13 4.28
CA PHE A 38 -26.08 53.55 4.20
C PHE A 38 -25.45 53.49 5.59
N GLU A 39 -24.93 52.32 5.96
CA GLU A 39 -24.36 52.04 7.28
C GLU A 39 -22.93 51.51 7.12
N TYR A 40 -22.04 51.96 8.01
CA TYR A 40 -20.63 51.58 8.00
C TYR A 40 -20.01 51.77 9.38
N GLY A 41 -19.40 50.73 9.96
CA GLY A 41 -18.76 50.80 11.27
C GLY A 41 -19.67 50.50 12.47
N SER A 42 -20.95 50.21 12.24
CA SER A 42 -21.93 49.89 13.29
C SER A 42 -22.65 48.58 13.01
N LYS A 43 -22.68 47.68 14.00
CA LYS A 43 -23.62 46.55 14.01
C LYS A 43 -24.97 47.09 14.45
N ASP A 44 -26.03 46.83 13.68
CA ASP A 44 -27.35 47.31 14.02
C ASP A 44 -28.03 46.32 14.98
N SER A 45 -27.70 46.44 16.27
CA SER A 45 -28.30 45.65 17.35
C SER A 45 -29.71 46.12 17.72
N SER A 46 -30.21 47.20 17.11
CA SER A 46 -31.52 47.79 17.43
C SER A 46 -32.66 47.25 16.56
N LEU A 47 -32.35 46.61 15.43
CA LEU A 47 -33.32 46.00 14.53
C LEU A 47 -33.81 44.63 15.02
N SER A 48 -35.02 44.58 15.59
CA SER A 48 -35.74 43.34 15.93
C SER A 48 -36.33 42.65 14.71
N LEU A 49 -35.53 42.42 13.67
CA LEU A 49 -35.98 41.70 12.47
C LEU A 49 -35.94 40.18 12.71
N PRO A 50 -36.75 39.37 12.00
CA PRO A 50 -36.59 37.93 11.97
C PRO A 50 -35.22 37.55 11.39
N ASP A 51 -34.66 36.41 11.83
CA ASP A 51 -33.44 35.88 11.22
C ASP A 51 -33.82 35.14 9.93
N SER A 52 -33.53 35.76 8.77
CA SER A 52 -34.02 35.30 7.47
C SER A 52 -32.93 35.34 6.40
N LYS A 53 -33.01 34.40 5.44
CA LYS A 53 -32.21 34.40 4.20
C LYS A 53 -32.79 35.35 3.13
N GLU A 54 -33.90 36.03 3.42
CA GLU A 54 -34.48 37.03 2.52
C GLU A 54 -33.69 38.34 2.56
N VAL A 55 -33.76 39.09 1.45
CA VAL A 55 -33.15 40.43 1.29
C VAL A 55 -34.19 41.54 1.43
N PHE A 56 -35.41 41.22 1.85
CA PHE A 56 -36.48 42.20 2.02
C PHE A 56 -37.28 41.93 3.29
N HIS A 57 -37.88 42.97 3.84
CA HIS A 57 -38.79 42.89 5.00
C HIS A 57 -39.98 43.81 4.78
N TYR A 58 -41.17 43.35 5.12
CA TYR A 58 -42.40 44.14 5.09
C TYR A 58 -43.09 44.09 6.44
N GLU A 59 -43.30 45.24 7.04
CA GLU A 59 -44.00 45.35 8.32
C GLU A 59 -44.67 46.71 8.44
N ASN A 60 -45.92 46.73 8.91
CA ASN A 60 -46.69 47.94 9.19
C ASN A 60 -46.72 48.97 8.04
N GLY A 61 -46.76 48.52 6.78
CA GLY A 61 -46.81 49.41 5.60
C GLY A 61 -45.46 49.93 5.12
N ILE A 62 -44.35 49.54 5.75
CA ILE A 62 -43.00 49.87 5.33
C ILE A 62 -42.36 48.65 4.69
N PHE A 63 -41.82 48.82 3.49
CA PHE A 63 -41.06 47.80 2.77
C PHE A 63 -39.60 48.22 2.67
N CYS A 64 -38.69 47.37 3.12
CA CYS A 64 -37.25 47.59 3.03
C CYS A 64 -36.57 46.49 2.22
N VAL A 65 -35.66 46.87 1.32
CA VAL A 65 -34.74 45.96 0.61
C VAL A 65 -33.33 46.18 1.14
N TYR A 66 -32.64 45.10 1.49
CA TYR A 66 -31.32 45.09 2.10
C TYR A 66 -30.25 44.70 1.09
N SER A 67 -29.05 45.27 1.24
CA SER A 67 -27.89 44.93 0.41
C SER A 67 -27.36 43.51 0.62
N LEU A 68 -27.76 42.86 1.72
CA LEU A 68 -27.39 41.51 2.11
C LEU A 68 -28.63 40.77 2.62
N PRO A 69 -28.62 39.42 2.67
CA PRO A 69 -29.64 38.68 3.42
C PRO A 69 -29.72 39.20 4.85
N ILE A 70 -30.93 39.34 5.40
CA ILE A 70 -31.17 39.98 6.70
C ILE A 70 -30.32 39.34 7.81
N SER A 71 -30.17 38.00 7.77
CA SER A 71 -29.33 37.22 8.69
C SER A 71 -27.83 37.56 8.65
N LEU A 72 -27.33 38.11 7.55
CA LEU A 72 -25.95 38.59 7.41
C LEU A 72 -25.86 40.10 7.59
N TYR A 73 -26.85 40.86 7.14
CA TYR A 73 -26.93 42.31 7.29
C TYR A 73 -26.77 42.78 8.74
N LYS A 74 -27.38 42.06 9.70
CA LYS A 74 -27.25 42.35 11.15
C LYS A 74 -25.84 42.15 11.68
N LEU A 75 -25.12 41.17 11.13
CA LEU A 75 -23.79 40.78 11.56
C LEU A 75 -22.69 41.60 10.89
N GLU A 76 -22.98 42.15 9.70
CA GLU A 76 -22.05 42.94 8.90
C GLU A 76 -21.68 44.24 9.62
N LEU A 77 -20.39 44.42 9.88
CA LEU A 77 -19.79 45.63 10.46
C LEU A 77 -19.38 46.65 9.38
N GLY A 78 -19.05 46.15 8.19
CA GLY A 78 -18.60 46.91 7.04
C GLY A 78 -19.73 47.55 6.26
N ALA A 79 -19.46 47.86 4.99
CA ALA A 79 -20.37 48.68 4.17
C ALA A 79 -21.59 47.89 3.76
N LYS A 80 -22.76 48.38 4.19
CA LYS A 80 -24.07 47.81 3.89
C LYS A 80 -25.09 48.94 3.73
N PHE A 81 -26.19 48.65 3.05
CA PHE A 81 -27.27 49.62 2.94
C PHE A 81 -28.64 48.93 2.88
N ARG A 82 -29.67 49.71 3.13
CA ARG A 82 -31.06 49.32 2.87
C ARG A 82 -31.81 50.46 2.20
N ILE A 83 -32.80 50.12 1.40
CA ILE A 83 -33.72 51.08 0.77
C ILE A 83 -35.11 50.82 1.33
N CYS A 84 -35.70 51.81 1.97
CA CYS A 84 -37.03 51.68 2.57
C CYS A 84 -38.03 52.65 1.94
N SER A 85 -39.28 52.22 1.79
CA SER A 85 -40.38 53.05 1.31
C SER A 85 -41.71 52.59 1.90
N LYS A 86 -42.68 53.51 2.01
CA LYS A 86 -44.06 53.17 2.34
C LYS A 86 -44.75 52.54 1.12
N LEU A 87 -45.18 51.29 1.26
CA LEU A 87 -45.87 50.52 0.21
C LEU A 87 -47.14 49.88 0.77
N ASP A 88 -48.18 49.82 -0.07
CA ASP A 88 -49.33 48.97 0.22
C ASP A 88 -48.96 47.48 0.13
N GLU A 89 -49.79 46.62 0.73
CA GLU A 89 -49.53 45.18 0.81
C GLU A 89 -49.49 44.53 -0.58
N GLU A 90 -50.29 45.02 -1.52
CA GLU A 90 -50.33 44.50 -2.90
C GLU A 90 -49.02 44.78 -3.65
N SER A 91 -48.50 46.01 -3.55
CA SER A 91 -47.22 46.42 -4.14
C SER A 91 -46.05 45.68 -3.49
N SER A 92 -46.08 45.51 -2.16
CA SER A 92 -45.11 44.68 -1.44
C SER A 92 -45.07 43.26 -1.99
N ASN A 93 -46.22 42.62 -2.20
CA ASN A 93 -46.30 41.27 -2.77
C ASN A 93 -45.80 41.19 -4.22
N ARG A 94 -46.07 42.21 -5.05
CA ARG A 94 -45.51 42.31 -6.41
C ARG A 94 -43.99 42.44 -6.39
N TRP A 95 -43.42 43.23 -5.47
CA TRP A 95 -41.97 43.35 -5.29
C TRP A 95 -41.36 42.03 -4.84
N LYS A 96 -41.95 41.35 -3.84
CA LYS A 96 -41.51 40.01 -3.42
C LYS A 96 -41.49 39.03 -4.59
N THR A 97 -42.52 39.07 -5.44
CA THR A 97 -42.60 38.28 -6.67
C THR A 97 -41.47 38.64 -7.64
N GLY A 98 -41.21 39.93 -7.86
CA GLY A 98 -40.09 40.42 -8.67
C GLY A 98 -38.75 39.90 -8.17
N PHE A 99 -38.43 40.09 -6.88
CA PHE A 99 -37.19 39.62 -6.26
C PHE A 99 -37.03 38.09 -6.27
N SER A 100 -38.14 37.33 -6.25
CA SER A 100 -38.09 35.87 -6.42
C SER A 100 -37.56 35.43 -7.79
N LEU A 101 -37.63 36.29 -8.83
CA LEU A 101 -37.06 36.01 -10.15
C LEU A 101 -35.54 35.91 -10.15
N LEU A 102 -34.86 36.46 -9.13
CA LEU A 102 -33.40 36.31 -8.98
C LEU A 102 -33.00 34.85 -8.66
N LYS A 103 -33.91 34.05 -8.11
CA LYS A 103 -33.65 32.64 -7.75
C LYS A 103 -34.09 31.64 -8.83
N ASN A 104 -35.08 32.03 -9.66
CA ASN A 104 -35.69 31.11 -10.62
C ASN A 104 -34.95 31.16 -11.98
N LEU A 105 -34.18 30.12 -12.28
CA LEU A 105 -33.57 29.94 -13.60
C LEU A 105 -34.65 29.53 -14.63
N LYS A 106 -34.95 30.42 -15.57
CA LYS A 106 -35.85 30.13 -16.70
C LYS A 106 -35.14 30.40 -18.03
N SER A 107 -35.48 29.61 -19.05
CA SER A 107 -34.99 29.79 -20.42
C SER A 107 -35.40 31.13 -21.02
N GLU A 108 -36.59 31.63 -20.66
CA GLU A 108 -37.06 32.98 -20.94
C GLU A 108 -37.63 33.61 -19.67
N TYR A 109 -37.16 34.80 -19.33
CA TYR A 109 -37.61 35.53 -18.16
C TYR A 109 -38.83 36.41 -18.50
N PRO A 110 -39.87 36.45 -17.64
CA PRO A 110 -40.96 37.38 -17.82
C PRO A 110 -40.45 38.83 -17.76
N THR A 111 -41.04 39.71 -18.57
CA THR A 111 -40.80 41.16 -18.43
C THR A 111 -41.44 41.62 -17.14
N PHE A 112 -40.62 41.93 -16.14
CA PHE A 112 -41.06 42.54 -14.88
C PHE A 112 -40.61 44.00 -14.84
N LEU A 113 -41.58 44.90 -14.72
CA LEU A 113 -41.41 46.35 -14.62
C LEU A 113 -42.49 46.90 -13.69
N GLU A 114 -42.09 47.52 -12.61
CA GLU A 114 -42.97 48.20 -11.65
C GLU A 114 -42.44 49.62 -11.45
N SER A 115 -43.34 50.61 -11.31
CA SER A 115 -42.95 52.00 -11.08
C SER A 115 -43.89 52.68 -10.09
N GLY A 116 -43.37 53.68 -9.41
CA GLY A 116 -44.12 54.49 -8.44
C GLY A 116 -43.65 55.94 -8.41
N LYS A 117 -43.90 56.65 -7.31
CA LYS A 117 -43.54 58.07 -7.17
C LYS A 117 -42.01 58.24 -7.13
N GLY A 118 -41.43 58.52 -8.29
CA GLY A 118 -39.99 58.82 -8.43
C GLY A 118 -39.08 57.59 -8.44
N TRP A 119 -39.63 56.39 -8.59
CA TRP A 119 -38.85 55.16 -8.60
C TRP A 119 -39.34 54.14 -9.64
N ASN A 120 -38.43 53.26 -10.08
CA ASN A 120 -38.68 52.23 -11.08
C ASN A 120 -37.89 50.95 -10.75
N LEU A 121 -38.54 49.80 -10.83
CA LEU A 121 -37.97 48.48 -10.57
C LEU A 121 -38.13 47.62 -11.82
N SER A 122 -37.01 47.14 -12.38
CA SER A 122 -37.02 46.38 -13.63
C SER A 122 -36.14 45.13 -13.56
N PHE A 123 -36.64 44.03 -14.14
CA PHE A 123 -35.85 42.81 -14.31
C PHE A 123 -35.16 42.81 -15.68
N LYS A 124 -33.87 42.47 -15.72
CA LYS A 124 -33.09 42.28 -16.96
C LYS A 124 -31.92 41.33 -16.73
N THR A 125 -31.26 40.89 -17.80
CA THR A 125 -29.99 40.16 -17.67
C THR A 125 -28.84 41.13 -17.43
N PHE A 126 -27.80 40.65 -16.75
CA PHE A 126 -26.64 41.50 -16.43
C PHE A 126 -25.94 42.06 -17.68
N ALA A 127 -25.91 41.32 -18.80
CA ALA A 127 -25.39 41.80 -20.08
C ALA A 127 -26.18 42.99 -20.64
N LYS A 128 -27.52 42.89 -20.66
CA LYS A 128 -28.40 43.99 -21.14
C LYS A 128 -28.24 45.24 -20.27
N TRP A 129 -28.08 45.03 -18.97
CA TRP A 129 -27.76 46.12 -18.05
C TRP A 129 -26.38 46.76 -18.36
N LYS A 130 -25.33 45.95 -18.51
CA LYS A 130 -23.97 46.43 -18.84
C LYS A 130 -23.95 47.22 -20.16
N GLU A 131 -24.69 46.77 -21.17
CA GLU A 131 -24.77 47.42 -22.47
C GLU A 131 -25.39 48.82 -22.35
N LYS A 132 -26.56 48.93 -21.71
CA LYS A 132 -27.19 50.23 -21.42
C LYS A 132 -26.28 51.13 -20.56
N ARG A 133 -25.56 50.54 -19.60
CA ARG A 133 -24.60 51.27 -18.75
C ARG A 133 -23.42 51.81 -19.55
N ARG A 134 -22.97 51.16 -20.63
CA ARG A 134 -21.84 51.69 -21.44
C ARG A 134 -22.14 53.03 -22.09
N GLU A 135 -23.41 53.35 -22.28
CA GLU A 135 -23.87 54.63 -22.85
C GLU A 135 -23.80 55.79 -21.83
N MET A 136 -23.59 55.51 -20.54
CA MET A 136 -23.61 56.50 -19.46
C MET A 136 -22.42 56.33 -18.51
N VAL A 137 -21.71 57.42 -18.21
CA VAL A 137 -20.66 57.42 -17.17
C VAL A 137 -21.28 57.90 -15.85
N PRO A 138 -21.33 57.07 -14.79
CA PRO A 138 -21.92 57.47 -13.52
C PRO A 138 -21.07 58.53 -12.82
N VAL A 139 -21.72 59.42 -12.06
CA VAL A 139 -21.06 60.41 -11.18
C VAL A 139 -20.29 59.70 -10.07
N LEU A 140 -20.94 58.69 -9.47
CA LEU A 140 -20.36 57.84 -8.44
C LEU A 140 -20.82 56.40 -8.66
N GLU A 141 -19.91 55.44 -8.52
CA GLU A 141 -20.22 54.01 -8.60
C GLU A 141 -19.57 53.31 -7.41
N TRP A 142 -20.34 52.52 -6.65
CA TRP A 142 -19.84 51.58 -5.65
C TRP A 142 -20.01 50.16 -6.18
N LYS A 143 -18.88 49.55 -6.54
CA LYS A 143 -18.82 48.19 -7.11
C LYS A 143 -17.61 47.47 -6.52
N GLU A 144 -17.77 46.19 -6.17
CA GLU A 144 -16.64 45.35 -5.71
C GLU A 144 -15.83 46.00 -4.57
N GLN A 145 -16.54 46.60 -3.60
CA GLN A 145 -15.95 47.27 -2.43
C GLN A 145 -15.15 48.54 -2.75
N VAL A 146 -15.26 49.09 -3.97
CA VAL A 146 -14.52 50.27 -4.38
C VAL A 146 -15.49 51.30 -4.97
N PHE A 147 -15.40 52.53 -4.49
CA PHE A 147 -16.05 53.67 -5.12
C PHE A 147 -15.26 54.12 -6.35
N SER A 148 -15.90 54.68 -7.37
CA SER A 148 -15.24 55.25 -8.56
C SER A 148 -14.22 56.35 -8.24
N THR A 149 -14.29 56.94 -7.04
CA THR A 149 -13.28 57.87 -6.48
C THR A 149 -11.98 57.18 -6.03
N GLY A 150 -11.97 55.85 -5.98
CA GLY A 150 -10.87 55.02 -5.47
C GLY A 150 -10.97 54.69 -3.97
N LEU A 151 -12.00 55.18 -3.26
CA LEU A 151 -12.22 54.86 -1.85
C LEU A 151 -12.68 53.40 -1.68
N VAL A 152 -12.02 52.68 -0.78
CA VAL A 152 -12.30 51.27 -0.47
C VAL A 152 -13.27 51.19 0.69
N THR A 153 -14.23 50.28 0.62
CA THR A 153 -15.07 49.89 1.75
C THR A 153 -14.70 48.49 2.23
N TYR A 154 -14.34 48.33 3.49
CA TYR A 154 -14.07 47.01 4.07
C TYR A 154 -15.38 46.32 4.46
N GLN A 155 -15.38 44.99 4.40
CA GLN A 155 -16.56 44.15 4.69
C GLN A 155 -16.16 42.94 5.52
N SER A 156 -17.11 42.39 6.27
CA SER A 156 -16.93 41.19 7.08
C SER A 156 -17.18 39.96 6.21
N PHE A 157 -18.16 40.02 5.30
CA PHE A 157 -18.45 38.94 4.36
C PHE A 157 -17.92 39.25 2.96
N ALA A 158 -17.26 38.28 2.33
CA ALA A 158 -16.77 38.40 0.95
C ALA A 158 -17.79 37.87 -0.06
N ILE A 159 -19.03 38.33 0.07
CA ILE A 159 -20.16 37.92 -0.77
C ILE A 159 -20.61 39.07 -1.70
N PRO A 160 -21.32 38.76 -2.80
CA PRO A 160 -21.78 39.79 -3.73
C PRO A 160 -22.72 40.80 -3.06
N HIS A 161 -22.34 42.07 -3.10
CA HIS A 161 -23.18 43.20 -2.74
C HIS A 161 -23.78 43.82 -4.01
N PRO A 162 -25.01 44.34 -3.96
CA PRO A 162 -25.61 45.07 -5.07
C PRO A 162 -24.75 46.26 -5.48
N ILE A 163 -24.67 46.51 -6.79
CA ILE A 163 -23.93 47.67 -7.33
C ILE A 163 -24.77 48.91 -7.08
N PHE A 164 -24.20 49.95 -6.47
CA PHE A 164 -24.84 51.25 -6.30
C PHE A 164 -24.25 52.26 -7.28
N LEU A 165 -25.09 52.98 -7.99
CA LEU A 165 -24.73 53.96 -9.00
C LEU A 165 -25.48 55.27 -8.76
N GLN A 166 -24.78 56.38 -8.94
CA GLN A 166 -25.35 57.70 -9.11
C GLN A 166 -25.29 58.08 -10.59
N LYS A 167 -26.42 58.01 -11.30
CA LYS A 167 -26.49 58.37 -12.73
C LYS A 167 -26.37 59.88 -12.95
N SER A 168 -27.00 60.64 -12.06
CA SER A 168 -26.99 62.10 -12.07
C SER A 168 -27.06 62.62 -10.63
N ASN A 169 -27.01 63.94 -10.44
CA ASN A 169 -27.15 64.52 -9.09
C ASN A 169 -28.51 64.22 -8.43
N THR A 170 -29.51 63.75 -9.19
CA THR A 170 -30.87 63.50 -8.70
C THR A 170 -31.32 62.05 -8.79
N GLU A 171 -30.66 61.19 -9.59
CA GLU A 171 -31.12 59.83 -9.88
C GLU A 171 -30.04 58.78 -9.59
N CYS A 172 -30.39 57.80 -8.75
CA CYS A 172 -29.55 56.69 -8.33
C CYS A 172 -30.15 55.36 -8.80
N GLU A 173 -29.29 54.36 -8.93
CA GLU A 173 -29.64 53.02 -9.38
C GLU A 173 -28.91 51.98 -8.51
N VAL A 174 -29.65 50.97 -8.06
CA VAL A 174 -29.09 49.79 -7.38
C VAL A 174 -29.38 48.52 -8.17
N VAL A 175 -28.38 47.68 -8.28
CA VAL A 175 -28.38 46.51 -9.15
C VAL A 175 -28.16 45.24 -8.34
N TYR A 176 -29.24 44.52 -8.07
CA TYR A 176 -29.25 43.25 -7.35
C TYR A 176 -29.01 42.10 -8.32
N ARG A 177 -28.08 41.21 -7.99
CA ARG A 177 -27.71 40.04 -8.80
C ARG A 177 -28.15 38.75 -8.11
N SER A 178 -28.40 37.72 -8.90
CA SER A 178 -28.60 36.35 -8.39
C SER A 178 -27.32 35.80 -7.74
N TYR A 179 -27.48 34.96 -6.70
CA TYR A 179 -26.41 34.16 -6.10
C TYR A 179 -26.20 32.79 -6.79
N SER A 180 -26.84 32.57 -7.95
CA SER A 180 -26.68 31.34 -8.73
C SER A 180 -25.29 31.26 -9.38
N LEU A 181 -24.58 30.15 -9.15
CA LEU A 181 -23.27 29.89 -9.73
C LEU A 181 -23.32 29.15 -11.08
N SER A 182 -24.41 28.47 -11.41
CA SER A 182 -24.55 27.63 -12.63
C SER A 182 -24.67 28.39 -13.96
N VAL A 183 -24.94 29.70 -13.94
CA VAL A 183 -25.16 30.52 -15.17
C VAL A 183 -23.91 31.32 -15.58
N SER A 184 -23.73 31.73 -16.84
CA SER A 184 -22.64 32.69 -17.13
C SER A 184 -22.88 34.07 -16.46
N GLU A 185 -21.82 34.83 -16.18
CA GLU A 185 -21.92 36.17 -15.56
C GLU A 185 -22.86 37.10 -16.34
N ASN A 186 -22.81 37.06 -17.67
CA ASN A 186 -23.60 37.90 -18.56
C ASN A 186 -25.09 37.52 -18.61
N GLN A 187 -25.41 36.25 -18.36
CA GLN A 187 -26.78 35.73 -18.31
C GLN A 187 -27.38 35.79 -16.89
N THR A 188 -26.62 36.26 -15.90
CA THR A 188 -27.07 36.32 -14.50
C THR A 188 -28.33 37.20 -14.38
N PRO A 189 -29.42 36.68 -13.79
CA PRO A 189 -30.62 37.46 -13.48
C PRO A 189 -30.28 38.68 -12.65
N THR A 190 -30.86 39.83 -13.00
CA THR A 190 -30.57 41.10 -12.36
C THR A 190 -31.85 41.92 -12.17
N ILE A 191 -32.00 42.50 -10.99
CA ILE A 191 -33.03 43.49 -10.68
C ILE A 191 -32.37 44.85 -10.56
N VAL A 192 -32.91 45.81 -11.29
CA VAL A 192 -32.44 47.18 -11.34
C VAL A 192 -33.49 48.07 -10.70
N PHE A 193 -33.10 48.75 -9.63
CA PHE A 193 -33.93 49.65 -8.86
C PHE A 193 -33.44 51.09 -8.99
N GLU A 194 -34.20 51.93 -9.68
CA GLU A 194 -33.93 53.35 -9.91
C GLU A 194 -34.76 54.18 -8.92
N PHE A 195 -34.16 55.15 -8.24
CA PHE A 195 -34.80 55.99 -7.22
C PHE A 195 -34.05 57.33 -7.02
N PRO A 196 -34.59 58.31 -6.28
CA PRO A 196 -33.91 59.60 -6.08
C PRO A 196 -32.62 59.44 -5.27
N CYS A 197 -31.56 60.14 -5.68
CA CYS A 197 -30.27 60.00 -4.99
C CYS A 197 -30.27 60.59 -3.57
N PRO A 198 -29.63 59.91 -2.61
CA PRO A 198 -29.28 60.50 -1.32
C PRO A 198 -28.12 61.50 -1.47
N ASN A 199 -27.80 62.20 -0.39
CA ASN A 199 -26.57 62.99 -0.33
C ASN A 199 -25.35 62.05 -0.26
N VAL A 200 -24.76 61.76 -1.43
CA VAL A 200 -23.61 60.87 -1.59
C VAL A 200 -22.33 61.39 -0.93
N GLU A 201 -22.16 62.71 -0.76
CA GLU A 201 -20.96 63.28 -0.12
C GLU A 201 -20.87 62.81 1.34
N LYS A 202 -22.02 62.77 2.04
CA LYS A 202 -22.09 62.23 3.40
C LYS A 202 -21.68 60.76 3.49
N ILE A 203 -22.00 59.96 2.46
CA ILE A 203 -21.60 58.55 2.39
C ILE A 203 -20.08 58.44 2.25
N LEU A 204 -19.48 59.24 1.37
CA LEU A 204 -18.02 59.24 1.17
C LEU A 204 -17.27 59.73 2.41
N ASP A 205 -17.77 60.77 3.09
CA ASP A 205 -17.19 61.28 4.34
C ASP A 205 -17.28 60.25 5.48
N LEU A 206 -18.40 59.53 5.58
CA LEU A 206 -18.56 58.43 6.53
C LEU A 206 -17.54 57.32 6.27
N VAL A 207 -17.39 56.91 5.01
CA VAL A 207 -16.42 55.86 4.63
C VAL A 207 -14.99 56.31 4.91
N LEU A 208 -14.63 57.54 4.55
CA LEU A 208 -13.30 58.10 4.77
C LEU A 208 -12.96 58.17 6.27
N SER A 209 -13.84 58.74 7.08
CA SER A 209 -13.64 58.90 8.53
C SER A 209 -13.55 57.55 9.25
N GLN A 210 -14.42 56.59 8.90
CA GLN A 210 -14.40 55.26 9.48
C GLN A 210 -13.16 54.45 9.06
N ASN A 211 -12.74 54.54 7.80
CA ASN A 211 -11.49 53.91 7.34
C ASN A 211 -10.27 54.45 8.08
N GLN A 212 -10.19 55.77 8.27
CA GLN A 212 -9.10 56.40 9.02
C GLN A 212 -9.10 55.92 10.48
N SER A 213 -10.29 55.83 11.09
CA SER A 213 -10.45 55.27 12.44
C SER A 213 -9.89 53.85 12.52
N TRP A 214 -10.32 52.93 11.64
CA TRP A 214 -9.83 51.56 11.62
C TRP A 214 -8.33 51.43 11.35
N ILE A 215 -7.79 52.19 10.40
CA ILE A 215 -6.35 52.18 10.10
C ILE A 215 -5.54 52.69 11.30
N SER A 216 -6.05 53.66 12.06
CA SER A 216 -5.36 54.20 13.23
C SER A 216 -5.40 53.28 14.46
N SER A 217 -6.38 52.39 14.55
CA SER A 217 -6.62 51.54 15.71
C SER A 217 -6.39 50.05 15.47
N CYS A 218 -6.07 49.62 14.25
CA CYS A 218 -5.88 48.22 13.91
C CYS A 218 -4.61 47.64 14.54
N GLU A 219 -4.64 46.34 14.85
CA GLU A 219 -3.45 45.59 15.24
C GLU A 219 -2.68 45.14 13.99
N ILE A 220 -1.36 45.32 13.96
CA ILE A 220 -0.51 44.78 12.89
C ILE A 220 -0.44 43.26 13.11
N ASP A 221 -1.10 42.51 12.24
CA ASP A 221 -1.13 41.05 12.29
C ASP A 221 -1.55 40.44 10.95
N SER A 222 -1.29 39.16 10.74
CA SER A 222 -1.64 38.43 9.53
C SER A 222 -2.94 37.64 9.69
N PRO A 223 -3.76 37.49 8.64
CA PRO A 223 -4.96 36.67 8.69
C PRO A 223 -4.60 35.19 8.55
N ASN A 224 -5.55 34.32 8.93
CA ASN A 224 -5.40 32.89 8.78
C ASN A 224 -6.14 32.42 7.54
N ILE A 225 -5.63 31.42 6.86
CA ILE A 225 -6.39 30.77 5.80
C ILE A 225 -7.58 30.01 6.41
N SER A 226 -8.77 30.21 5.86
CA SER A 226 -10.00 29.59 6.36
C SER A 226 -10.48 28.47 5.45
N GLU A 227 -10.36 28.67 4.13
CA GLU A 227 -10.90 27.76 3.14
C GLU A 227 -10.14 27.82 1.81
N ILE A 228 -9.91 26.66 1.18
CA ILE A 228 -9.42 26.57 -0.19
C ILE A 228 -10.26 25.62 -1.02
N PHE A 229 -10.42 25.94 -2.30
CA PHE A 229 -11.07 25.06 -3.26
C PHE A 229 -10.46 25.18 -4.64
N ARG A 230 -10.33 24.04 -5.33
CA ARG A 230 -9.84 23.99 -6.70
C ARG A 230 -10.48 22.87 -7.51
N HIS A 231 -11.43 23.22 -8.39
CA HIS A 231 -11.93 22.30 -9.40
C HIS A 231 -12.48 23.02 -10.63
N SER A 232 -12.00 22.70 -11.85
CA SER A 232 -12.43 23.41 -13.07
C SER A 232 -13.81 23.03 -13.58
N GLU A 233 -14.32 21.85 -13.23
CA GLU A 233 -15.66 21.39 -13.64
C GLU A 233 -16.76 21.82 -12.68
N SER A 234 -16.40 22.33 -11.49
CA SER A 234 -17.39 22.79 -10.51
C SER A 234 -17.81 24.23 -10.77
N ASP A 235 -19.06 24.55 -10.47
CA ASP A 235 -19.62 25.90 -10.48
C ASP A 235 -18.84 26.87 -9.56
N TYR A 236 -18.21 26.34 -8.51
CA TYR A 236 -17.40 27.11 -7.55
C TYR A 236 -15.99 27.42 -8.06
N VAL A 237 -15.54 26.74 -9.12
CA VAL A 237 -14.24 26.94 -9.79
C VAL A 237 -13.06 26.89 -8.81
N ARG A 238 -12.40 28.03 -8.54
CA ARG A 238 -11.20 28.11 -7.71
C ARG A 238 -11.25 29.35 -6.85
N TYR A 239 -10.90 29.19 -5.59
CA TYR A 239 -10.72 30.31 -4.69
C TYR A 239 -9.78 29.97 -3.52
N LEU A 240 -9.29 31.03 -2.90
CA LEU A 240 -8.46 31.04 -1.71
C LEU A 240 -9.08 32.05 -0.74
N GLU A 241 -9.37 31.60 0.48
CA GLU A 241 -10.05 32.40 1.49
C GLU A 241 -9.20 32.59 2.74
N TRP A 242 -9.16 33.83 3.22
CA TRP A 242 -8.52 34.22 4.47
C TRP A 242 -9.53 34.82 5.43
N GLU A 243 -9.41 34.51 6.72
CA GLU A 243 -10.24 34.98 7.81
C GLU A 243 -9.40 35.71 8.85
N ASN A 244 -9.88 36.88 9.29
CA ASN A 244 -9.42 37.46 10.54
C ASN A 244 -10.14 36.77 11.70
N THR A 245 -9.48 35.81 12.34
CA THR A 245 -10.09 35.02 13.42
C THR A 245 -10.25 35.77 14.76
N LYS A 246 -9.83 37.04 14.83
CA LYS A 246 -9.86 37.87 16.04
C LYS A 246 -11.11 38.74 16.13
N ASP A 247 -11.45 39.13 17.37
CA ASP A 247 -12.52 40.10 17.67
C ASP A 247 -12.15 41.57 17.39
N LYS A 248 -10.94 41.83 16.90
CA LYS A 248 -10.42 43.19 16.62
C LYS A 248 -10.10 43.36 15.14
N VAL A 249 -10.08 44.61 14.70
CA VAL A 249 -9.63 44.97 13.35
C VAL A 249 -8.12 44.72 13.25
N ILE A 250 -7.68 44.04 12.19
CA ILE A 250 -6.26 43.83 11.91
C ILE A 250 -5.84 44.57 10.63
N CYS A 251 -4.54 44.88 10.55
CA CYS A 251 -3.88 45.44 9.38
C CYS A 251 -2.80 44.48 8.89
N PRO A 252 -3.14 43.58 7.95
CA PRO A 252 -2.16 42.70 7.30
C PRO A 252 -1.12 43.53 6.55
N TYR A 253 0.15 43.41 6.95
CA TYR A 253 1.25 44.05 6.24
C TYR A 253 1.84 43.07 5.23
N ALA A 254 1.30 43.06 4.01
CA ALA A 254 1.90 42.34 2.89
C ALA A 254 1.58 43.02 1.55
N GLU A 255 2.61 43.27 0.75
CA GLU A 255 2.44 43.82 -0.61
C GLU A 255 2.08 42.73 -1.63
N THR A 256 2.40 41.48 -1.31
CA THR A 256 2.27 40.32 -2.19
C THR A 256 1.68 39.12 -1.42
N LEU A 257 1.08 38.21 -2.19
CA LEU A 257 0.76 36.86 -1.77
C LEU A 257 1.78 35.91 -2.42
N GLU A 258 2.40 35.04 -1.65
CA GLU A 258 3.44 34.13 -2.16
C GLU A 258 2.97 32.68 -2.13
N ARG A 259 3.38 31.92 -3.15
CA ARG A 259 3.17 30.47 -3.24
C ARG A 259 4.47 29.80 -3.63
N GLU A 260 4.93 28.85 -2.83
CA GLU A 260 6.18 28.13 -3.03
C GLU A 260 5.90 26.63 -3.21
N LYS A 261 6.41 26.06 -4.31
CA LYS A 261 6.35 24.61 -4.58
C LYS A 261 7.68 24.16 -5.17
N GLU A 262 8.28 23.12 -4.59
CA GLU A 262 9.56 22.54 -5.06
C GLU A 262 10.67 23.60 -5.26
N GLY A 263 10.73 24.61 -4.38
CA GLY A 263 11.68 25.73 -4.46
C GLY A 263 11.34 26.82 -5.48
N VAL A 264 10.25 26.68 -6.24
CA VAL A 264 9.75 27.73 -7.15
C VAL A 264 8.73 28.60 -6.44
N THR A 265 9.04 29.88 -6.28
CA THR A 265 8.15 30.87 -5.68
C THR A 265 7.42 31.68 -6.77
N ILE A 266 6.09 31.75 -6.68
CA ILE A 266 5.24 32.62 -7.50
C ILE A 266 4.61 33.66 -6.58
N THR A 267 4.72 34.93 -6.95
CA THR A 267 4.12 36.06 -6.24
C THR A 267 2.92 36.61 -6.98
N PHE A 268 1.84 36.90 -6.26
CA PHE A 268 0.68 37.63 -6.76
C PHE A 268 0.62 39.03 -6.13
N GLN A 269 0.41 40.03 -6.97
CA GLN A 269 0.22 41.42 -6.58
C GLN A 269 -0.81 42.07 -7.50
N SER A 270 -1.71 42.85 -6.93
CA SER A 270 -2.60 43.74 -7.68
C SER A 270 -2.94 44.99 -6.85
N GLU A 271 -3.37 46.06 -7.52
CA GLU A 271 -3.85 47.26 -6.84
C GLU A 271 -5.04 46.95 -5.93
N ASP A 272 -5.96 46.10 -6.39
CA ASP A 272 -7.13 45.68 -5.62
C ASP A 272 -6.71 44.88 -4.39
N PHE A 273 -5.74 43.97 -4.52
CA PHE A 273 -5.19 43.23 -3.39
C PHE A 273 -4.63 44.20 -2.35
N ARG A 274 -3.68 45.06 -2.73
CA ARG A 274 -3.04 46.01 -1.82
C ARG A 274 -4.04 46.94 -1.11
N LYS A 275 -5.07 47.39 -1.83
CA LYS A 275 -6.07 48.33 -1.30
C LYS A 275 -7.08 47.65 -0.38
N ARG A 276 -7.60 46.49 -0.76
CA ARG A 276 -8.69 45.78 -0.06
C ARG A 276 -8.18 44.88 1.06
N SER A 277 -6.91 44.48 1.05
CA SER A 277 -6.31 43.67 2.12
C SER A 277 -5.77 44.48 3.30
N ARG A 278 -5.65 45.81 3.15
CA ARG A 278 -5.02 46.70 4.15
C ARG A 278 -5.68 46.67 5.53
N VAL A 279 -6.98 46.43 5.58
CA VAL A 279 -7.77 46.34 6.82
C VAL A 279 -8.66 45.12 6.71
N MET A 280 -8.64 44.26 7.72
CA MET A 280 -9.61 43.18 7.86
C MET A 280 -10.42 43.37 9.13
N LEU A 281 -11.74 43.39 8.98
CA LEU A 281 -12.68 43.55 10.09
C LEU A 281 -12.66 42.32 11.00
N PRO A 282 -13.12 42.42 12.27
CA PRO A 282 -13.27 41.26 13.15
C PRO A 282 -14.07 40.15 12.48
N HIS A 283 -13.54 38.92 12.49
CA HIS A 283 -14.16 37.77 11.81
C HIS A 283 -14.40 37.98 10.31
N GLY A 284 -13.68 38.92 9.70
CA GLY A 284 -13.84 39.32 8.31
C GLY A 284 -13.13 38.39 7.34
N ILE A 285 -13.72 38.21 6.16
CA ILE A 285 -13.22 37.35 5.09
C ILE A 285 -12.59 38.15 3.96
N LEU A 286 -11.44 37.68 3.48
CA LEU A 286 -10.80 38.10 2.23
C LEU A 286 -10.78 36.92 1.26
N LEU A 287 -11.61 37.01 0.22
CA LEU A 287 -11.73 35.98 -0.82
C LEU A 287 -10.94 36.38 -2.07
N LEU A 288 -10.10 35.49 -2.57
CA LEU A 288 -9.41 35.61 -3.85
C LEU A 288 -9.93 34.52 -4.79
N SER A 289 -10.40 34.89 -5.99
CA SER A 289 -10.91 33.92 -6.96
C SER A 289 -10.56 34.32 -8.39
N ASP A 290 -10.49 33.32 -9.28
CA ASP A 290 -10.34 33.52 -10.71
C ASP A 290 -11.69 33.71 -11.44
N HIS A 291 -12.81 33.75 -10.70
CA HIS A 291 -14.15 33.79 -11.24
C HIS A 291 -14.90 35.08 -10.83
N PRO A 292 -15.41 35.88 -11.80
CA PRO A 292 -15.95 37.23 -11.56
C PRO A 292 -17.30 37.27 -10.83
N LYS A 293 -17.92 36.11 -10.55
CA LYS A 293 -19.13 36.05 -9.72
C LYS A 293 -18.83 36.20 -8.24
N PHE A 294 -17.66 35.76 -7.80
CA PHE A 294 -17.21 36.06 -6.46
C PHE A 294 -16.85 37.54 -6.44
N GLN A 295 -17.41 38.31 -5.50
CA GLN A 295 -17.04 39.71 -5.28
C GLN A 295 -15.69 39.82 -4.52
N GLY A 296 -14.77 38.89 -4.80
CA GLY A 296 -13.44 38.80 -4.21
C GLY A 296 -12.41 39.63 -4.98
N ILE A 297 -11.13 39.46 -4.63
CA ILE A 297 -10.00 39.98 -5.39
C ILE A 297 -9.72 39.01 -6.54
N ASN A 298 -9.72 39.52 -7.77
CA ASN A 298 -9.42 38.70 -8.95
C ASN A 298 -7.96 38.24 -8.93
N ILE A 299 -7.73 36.93 -8.97
CA ILE A 299 -6.41 36.32 -8.97
C ILE A 299 -6.25 35.37 -10.17
N SER A 300 -5.02 35.24 -10.66
CA SER A 300 -4.76 34.47 -11.87
C SER A 300 -5.05 32.97 -11.67
N LYS A 301 -5.60 32.35 -12.71
CA LYS A 301 -5.81 30.89 -12.79
C LYS A 301 -4.54 30.09 -12.54
N GLN A 302 -3.39 30.65 -12.92
CA GLN A 302 -2.07 30.04 -12.75
C GLN A 302 -1.66 29.95 -11.28
N PHE A 303 -2.05 30.93 -10.46
CA PHE A 303 -1.76 30.90 -9.03
C PHE A 303 -2.60 29.84 -8.32
N LEU A 304 -3.91 29.77 -8.60
CA LEU A 304 -4.84 28.86 -7.92
C LEU A 304 -4.82 27.42 -8.45
N SER A 305 -4.25 27.15 -9.63
CA SER A 305 -4.28 25.80 -10.24
C SER A 305 -3.45 24.75 -9.49
N GLN A 306 -2.64 25.17 -8.52
CA GLN A 306 -1.75 24.30 -7.75
C GLN A 306 -2.22 24.05 -6.31
N LEU A 307 -3.33 24.66 -5.88
CA LEU A 307 -3.91 24.41 -4.56
C LEU A 307 -4.23 22.92 -4.37
N GLY A 308 -3.99 22.42 -3.16
CA GLY A 308 -4.14 21.02 -2.75
C GLY A 308 -3.11 20.08 -3.39
N THR A 309 -1.91 20.56 -3.72
CA THR A 309 -0.84 19.73 -4.33
C THR A 309 0.51 19.77 -3.60
N GLN A 310 0.50 19.93 -2.27
CA GLN A 310 1.70 20.03 -1.41
C GLN A 310 2.53 21.29 -1.69
N GLU A 311 2.08 22.43 -1.17
CA GLU A 311 2.75 23.72 -1.36
C GLU A 311 2.73 24.60 -0.10
N THR A 312 3.53 25.67 -0.09
CA THR A 312 3.52 26.66 0.98
C THR A 312 2.90 27.95 0.47
N ILE A 313 1.90 28.49 1.18
CA ILE A 313 1.23 29.75 0.85
C ILE A 313 1.54 30.77 1.95
N ARG A 314 2.00 31.97 1.58
CA ARG A 314 2.32 33.05 2.53
C ARG A 314 1.52 34.31 2.26
N PHE A 315 0.94 34.87 3.32
CA PHE A 315 0.33 36.19 3.32
C PHE A 315 0.84 36.97 4.54
N GLY A 316 1.83 37.84 4.32
CA GLY A 316 2.56 38.49 5.40
C GLY A 316 3.36 37.46 6.19
N GLU A 317 3.18 37.44 7.50
CA GLU A 317 3.82 36.47 8.40
C GLU A 317 3.04 35.15 8.51
N SER A 318 1.81 35.08 7.96
CA SER A 318 1.04 33.83 7.96
C SER A 318 1.58 32.87 6.92
N ILE A 319 1.96 31.68 7.36
CA ILE A 319 2.46 30.58 6.53
C ILE A 319 1.50 29.40 6.66
N LEU A 320 1.00 28.91 5.53
CA LEU A 320 0.29 27.64 5.45
C LEU A 320 1.09 26.60 4.69
N TYR A 321 1.14 25.39 5.23
CA TYR A 321 1.51 24.17 4.50
C TYR A 321 0.26 23.47 3.95
N ASP A 322 0.05 23.59 2.65
CA ASP A 322 -1.10 23.02 1.97
C ASP A 322 -0.85 21.59 1.49
N ASN A 323 -1.19 20.61 2.33
CA ASN A 323 -1.14 19.18 1.98
C ASN A 323 -2.06 18.80 0.81
N SER A 324 -1.73 17.68 0.15
CA SER A 324 -2.55 17.09 -0.91
C SER A 324 -4.02 16.93 -0.49
N PHE A 325 -4.95 17.28 -1.37
CA PHE A 325 -6.37 17.15 -1.09
C PHE A 325 -7.19 16.95 -2.38
N ASP A 326 -8.03 15.92 -2.38
CA ASP A 326 -8.95 15.65 -3.48
C ASP A 326 -10.26 16.42 -3.30
N PHE A 327 -10.38 17.54 -4.04
CA PHE A 327 -11.56 18.41 -4.01
C PHE A 327 -12.82 17.79 -4.63
N LYS A 328 -12.67 16.74 -5.45
CA LYS A 328 -13.78 15.97 -6.04
C LYS A 328 -13.69 14.52 -5.59
N GLN A 329 -14.71 14.07 -4.87
CA GLN A 329 -14.77 12.70 -4.34
C GLN A 329 -16.09 12.07 -4.80
N GLY A 330 -16.04 11.35 -5.93
CA GLY A 330 -17.23 10.86 -6.60
C GLY A 330 -18.01 11.97 -7.31
N GLY A 331 -19.29 12.11 -6.99
CA GLY A 331 -20.17 13.17 -7.47
C GLY A 331 -20.28 14.37 -6.53
N GLU A 332 -19.42 14.43 -5.51
CA GLU A 332 -19.44 15.47 -4.48
C GLU A 332 -18.15 16.30 -4.53
N TYR A 333 -18.25 17.56 -4.15
CA TYR A 333 -17.15 18.51 -4.05
C TYR A 333 -16.97 18.98 -2.62
N PHE A 334 -15.70 19.13 -2.21
CA PHE A 334 -15.32 19.53 -0.86
C PHE A 334 -14.27 20.62 -0.94
N ALA A 335 -14.47 21.71 -0.22
CA ALA A 335 -13.40 22.64 0.10
C ALA A 335 -12.60 22.12 1.30
N LYS A 336 -11.31 22.44 1.33
CA LYS A 336 -10.47 22.16 2.49
C LYS A 336 -10.59 23.34 3.45
N GLN A 337 -11.11 23.07 4.63
CA GLN A 337 -11.50 24.05 5.65
C GLN A 337 -10.65 23.84 6.91
N TRP A 338 -10.25 24.93 7.58
CA TRP A 338 -9.50 24.85 8.85
C TRP A 338 -10.37 24.99 10.09
N ARG A 339 -11.51 25.68 9.96
CA ARG A 339 -12.59 25.65 10.95
C ARG A 339 -13.76 24.96 10.29
N THR A 340 -14.00 23.70 10.63
CA THR A 340 -15.02 22.90 9.93
C THR A 340 -16.26 22.72 10.79
N THR A 341 -17.40 22.55 10.12
CA THR A 341 -18.68 22.16 10.73
C THR A 341 -19.31 21.08 9.85
N SER A 342 -20.48 20.59 10.24
CA SER A 342 -21.26 19.67 9.41
C SER A 342 -21.58 20.33 8.07
N CYS A 343 -21.39 19.64 6.95
CA CYS A 343 -21.64 20.23 5.62
C CYS A 343 -23.09 20.73 5.47
N ARG A 344 -24.06 20.04 6.11
CA ARG A 344 -25.45 20.48 6.20
C ARG A 344 -25.64 21.80 6.97
N ASP A 345 -24.90 21.98 8.06
CA ASP A 345 -25.14 23.06 9.02
C ASP A 345 -24.50 24.39 8.56
N GLN A 346 -23.73 24.37 7.46
CA GLN A 346 -23.15 25.57 6.83
C GLN A 346 -24.25 26.52 6.33
N LYS A 347 -24.08 27.83 6.52
CA LYS A 347 -25.11 28.83 6.19
C LYS A 347 -25.46 28.89 4.69
N ASN A 348 -24.51 28.53 3.81
CA ASN A 348 -24.59 28.38 2.35
C ASN A 348 -25.49 29.44 1.67
N LEU A 349 -24.84 30.47 1.11
CA LEU A 349 -25.50 31.53 0.34
C LEU A 349 -25.66 31.20 -1.15
N TRP A 350 -24.69 30.47 -1.70
CA TRP A 350 -24.59 30.21 -3.14
C TRP A 350 -25.59 29.15 -3.58
N GLU A 351 -26.21 29.37 -4.74
CA GLU A 351 -27.19 28.43 -5.33
C GLU A 351 -26.53 27.66 -6.48
N SER A 352 -26.43 26.34 -6.36
CA SER A 352 -25.92 25.42 -7.38
C SER A 352 -26.64 24.05 -7.25
N GLU A 353 -26.69 23.28 -8.33
CA GLU A 353 -27.20 21.90 -8.33
C GLU A 353 -26.14 20.89 -7.84
N GLU A 354 -24.88 21.32 -7.73
CA GLU A 354 -23.78 20.48 -7.29
C GLU A 354 -23.85 20.19 -5.78
N SER A 355 -23.47 18.97 -5.38
CA SER A 355 -23.27 18.64 -3.97
C SER A 355 -21.91 19.16 -3.53
N PHE A 356 -21.90 20.35 -2.93
CA PHE A 356 -20.70 21.06 -2.51
C PHE A 356 -20.70 21.30 -1.00
N CYS A 357 -19.58 21.00 -0.34
CA CYS A 357 -19.35 21.33 1.05
C CYS A 357 -18.22 22.35 1.18
N GLY A 358 -18.59 23.56 1.55
CA GLY A 358 -17.76 24.74 1.62
C GLY A 358 -18.64 25.98 1.73
N ASN A 359 -18.11 27.08 2.27
CA ASN A 359 -18.90 28.29 2.56
C ASN A 359 -18.21 29.57 2.06
N PRO A 360 -17.86 29.66 0.75
CA PRO A 360 -17.01 30.74 0.25
C PRO A 360 -17.61 32.13 0.51
N GLY A 361 -16.83 32.97 1.16
CA GLY A 361 -17.16 34.34 1.52
C GLY A 361 -17.91 34.49 2.85
N ILE A 362 -18.20 33.41 3.57
CA ILE A 362 -18.90 33.42 4.87
C ILE A 362 -18.11 32.59 5.88
N PRO A 363 -17.77 33.14 7.06
CA PRO A 363 -17.06 32.40 8.08
C PRO A 363 -17.77 31.11 8.51
N ASN A 364 -17.01 30.02 8.63
CA ASN A 364 -17.55 28.69 8.95
C ASN A 364 -18.12 28.56 10.38
N TYR A 365 -17.82 29.49 11.29
CA TYR A 365 -18.44 29.51 12.62
C TYR A 365 -19.91 29.96 12.60
N LEU A 366 -20.38 30.56 11.50
CA LEU A 366 -21.76 30.96 11.31
C LEU A 366 -22.58 29.78 10.78
N GLU A 367 -23.19 29.04 11.69
CA GLU A 367 -24.06 27.90 11.38
C GLU A 367 -25.51 28.34 11.10
N GLN A 368 -26.29 27.48 10.44
CA GLN A 368 -27.74 27.64 10.36
C GLN A 368 -28.40 27.45 11.74
N ASN A 369 -29.51 28.15 12.01
CA ASN A 369 -30.20 28.04 13.29
C ASN A 369 -30.68 26.60 13.57
N ALA A 370 -30.34 26.09 14.75
CA ALA A 370 -30.61 24.71 15.16
C ALA A 370 -32.12 24.37 15.28
N GLU A 371 -33.01 25.35 15.35
CA GLU A 371 -34.46 25.14 15.53
C GLU A 371 -35.13 24.44 14.33
N THR A 372 -34.49 24.35 13.17
CA THR A 372 -35.02 23.66 11.98
C THR A 372 -34.48 22.24 11.76
N ASN A 373 -33.46 21.77 12.50
CA ASN A 373 -32.76 20.51 12.21
C ASN A 373 -32.83 19.51 13.39
N PRO A 374 -33.83 18.61 13.44
CA PRO A 374 -34.01 17.68 14.57
C PRO A 374 -33.04 16.48 14.58
N ILE A 375 -32.19 16.32 13.57
CA ILE A 375 -31.38 15.10 13.39
C ILE A 375 -29.98 15.30 14.00
N PRO A 376 -29.56 14.43 14.95
CA PRO A 376 -28.29 14.58 15.63
C PRO A 376 -27.09 14.31 14.70
N GLN A 377 -25.97 14.97 15.00
CA GLN A 377 -24.68 14.70 14.37
C GLN A 377 -24.18 13.31 14.79
N CYS A 378 -23.37 12.67 13.94
CA CYS A 378 -22.83 11.35 14.25
C CYS A 378 -21.67 11.43 15.25
N ASN A 379 -21.66 10.52 16.21
CA ASN A 379 -20.50 10.26 17.05
C ASN A 379 -19.53 9.32 16.30
N PRO A 380 -18.24 9.64 16.17
CA PRO A 380 -17.25 8.76 15.54
C PRO A 380 -17.25 7.31 16.06
N SER A 381 -17.46 7.09 17.36
CA SER A 381 -17.36 5.75 17.97
C SER A 381 -18.53 4.83 17.66
N GLN A 382 -19.64 5.35 17.12
CA GLN A 382 -20.82 4.54 16.79
C GLN A 382 -20.76 3.93 15.39
N ILE A 383 -19.84 4.42 14.55
CA ILE A 383 -19.59 3.90 13.22
C ILE A 383 -18.54 2.80 13.34
N ARG A 384 -18.89 1.55 13.05
CA ARG A 384 -17.98 0.40 13.12
C ARG A 384 -17.67 -0.15 11.75
N LEU A 385 -16.41 -0.53 11.53
CA LEU A 385 -16.03 -1.31 10.35
C LEU A 385 -16.57 -2.73 10.48
N THR A 386 -17.21 -3.22 9.43
CA THR A 386 -17.80 -4.58 9.38
C THR A 386 -17.15 -5.47 8.34
N GLU A 387 -16.69 -4.91 7.22
CA GLU A 387 -16.04 -5.65 6.14
C GLU A 387 -15.02 -4.76 5.41
N PHE A 388 -13.88 -5.32 5.03
CA PHE A 388 -12.87 -4.66 4.21
C PHE A 388 -12.49 -5.53 3.03
N TYR A 389 -12.43 -4.93 1.84
CA TYR A 389 -12.00 -5.61 0.63
C TYR A 389 -10.98 -4.77 -0.14
N PRO A 390 -9.79 -5.32 -0.45
CA PRO A 390 -8.74 -4.55 -1.13
C PRO A 390 -9.01 -4.30 -2.63
N GLY A 391 -10.08 -4.86 -3.20
CA GLY A 391 -10.39 -4.73 -4.63
C GLY A 391 -9.64 -5.75 -5.49
N ASN A 392 -10.06 -5.92 -6.75
CA ASN A 392 -9.27 -6.66 -7.75
C ASN A 392 -8.51 -5.72 -8.67
N GLU A 393 -7.40 -6.20 -9.23
CA GLU A 393 -6.81 -5.55 -10.41
C GLU A 393 -7.81 -5.56 -11.57
N SER A 394 -7.65 -4.63 -12.51
CA SER A 394 -8.49 -4.47 -13.69
C SER A 394 -8.48 -5.72 -14.58
N VAL A 395 -9.21 -6.77 -14.17
CA VAL A 395 -9.57 -7.90 -15.01
C VAL A 395 -10.60 -7.38 -16.01
N PRO A 396 -10.42 -7.57 -17.33
CA PRO A 396 -11.29 -6.98 -18.35
C PRO A 396 -12.78 -7.29 -18.22
N ASN A 397 -13.13 -8.32 -17.42
CA ASN A 397 -14.49 -8.83 -17.34
C ASN A 397 -15.22 -8.54 -16.01
N PHE A 398 -14.53 -8.25 -14.88
CA PHE A 398 -15.20 -8.03 -13.56
C PHE A 398 -14.27 -7.33 -12.51
N PRO A 399 -13.93 -6.03 -12.66
CA PRO A 399 -13.11 -5.33 -11.68
C PRO A 399 -13.95 -4.88 -10.47
N LEU A 400 -14.03 -5.72 -9.43
CA LEU A 400 -14.65 -5.32 -8.16
C LEU A 400 -13.77 -4.28 -7.46
N PRO A 401 -14.25 -3.05 -7.19
CA PRO A 401 -13.44 -2.03 -6.55
C PRO A 401 -13.21 -2.32 -5.07
N ALA A 402 -12.12 -1.76 -4.53
CA ALA A 402 -11.83 -1.79 -3.11
C ALA A 402 -12.92 -1.08 -2.31
N TYR A 403 -13.23 -1.58 -1.11
CA TYR A 403 -14.16 -0.92 -0.21
C TYR A 403 -13.86 -1.13 1.29
N PHE A 404 -14.36 -0.18 2.07
CA PHE A 404 -14.56 -0.28 3.52
C PHE A 404 -16.06 -0.21 3.80
N GLU A 405 -16.60 -1.19 4.51
CA GLU A 405 -17.98 -1.23 4.92
C GLU A 405 -18.12 -0.83 6.37
N PHE A 406 -19.06 0.06 6.64
CA PHE A 406 -19.32 0.57 7.96
C PHE A 406 -20.79 0.39 8.35
N ARG A 407 -21.03 0.11 9.63
CA ARG A 407 -22.35 0.02 10.23
C ARG A 407 -22.51 1.06 11.35
N ASN A 408 -23.68 1.68 11.41
CA ASN A 408 -24.07 2.51 12.55
C ASN A 408 -24.64 1.64 13.67
N GLU A 409 -23.89 1.44 14.76
CA GLU A 409 -24.37 0.74 15.95
C GLU A 409 -25.09 1.65 16.96
N GLY A 410 -25.04 2.96 16.76
CA GLY A 410 -25.71 3.95 17.59
C GLY A 410 -27.08 4.37 17.07
N THR A 411 -27.51 5.57 17.46
CA THR A 411 -28.78 6.15 17.00
C THR A 411 -28.64 6.70 15.57
N SER A 412 -29.77 6.87 14.87
CA SER A 412 -29.78 7.53 13.56
C SER A 412 -29.12 8.90 13.62
N CYS A 413 -28.22 9.19 12.69
CA CYS A 413 -27.42 10.42 12.69
C CYS A 413 -27.06 10.88 11.27
N ASP A 414 -26.59 12.12 11.13
CA ASP A 414 -26.15 12.68 9.85
C ASP A 414 -24.65 12.47 9.59
N LEU A 415 -24.32 11.74 8.52
CA LEU A 415 -22.95 11.45 8.11
C LEU A 415 -22.18 12.71 7.68
N SER A 416 -22.85 13.80 7.28
CA SER A 416 -22.20 15.05 6.85
C SER A 416 -21.34 15.72 7.94
N SER A 417 -21.43 15.22 9.17
CA SER A 417 -20.68 15.67 10.35
C SER A 417 -19.34 14.95 10.57
N LEU A 418 -19.00 13.94 9.76
CA LEU A 418 -17.81 13.10 9.95
C LEU A 418 -16.77 13.25 8.83
N ASN A 419 -15.52 13.04 9.22
CA ASN A 419 -14.36 12.86 8.35
C ASN A 419 -13.79 11.46 8.54
N TRP A 420 -13.30 10.86 7.46
CA TRP A 420 -12.50 9.64 7.48
C TRP A 420 -11.05 10.00 7.20
N ILE A 421 -10.14 9.56 8.07
CA ILE A 421 -8.72 9.85 7.97
C ILE A 421 -7.99 8.54 7.69
N LEU A 422 -7.40 8.43 6.51
CA LEU A 422 -6.63 7.25 6.07
C LEU A 422 -5.27 7.73 5.56
N ASN A 423 -4.17 7.17 6.08
CA ASN A 423 -2.80 7.55 5.72
C ASN A 423 -2.47 9.05 5.88
N GLY A 424 -3.20 9.75 6.75
CA GLY A 424 -3.07 11.20 6.95
C GLY A 424 -3.94 12.07 6.03
N ASP A 425 -4.55 11.48 5.00
CA ASP A 425 -5.48 12.17 4.10
C ASP A 425 -6.89 12.21 4.69
N VAL A 426 -7.61 13.32 4.47
CA VAL A 426 -8.94 13.58 5.02
C VAL A 426 -10.01 13.44 3.95
N TYR A 427 -10.96 12.55 4.19
CA TYR A 427 -12.11 12.26 3.33
C TYR A 427 -13.43 12.58 4.08
N PRO A 428 -14.05 13.73 3.84
CA PRO A 428 -15.38 14.03 4.36
C PRO A 428 -16.40 12.95 3.97
N PHE A 429 -17.34 12.60 4.85
CA PHE A 429 -18.28 11.50 4.57
C PHE A 429 -19.28 11.84 3.46
N SER A 430 -19.94 13.01 3.55
CA SER A 430 -20.87 13.51 2.52
C SER A 430 -20.85 15.04 2.47
N ALA A 431 -21.14 15.59 1.29
CA ALA A 431 -21.25 17.04 1.07
C ALA A 431 -22.62 17.62 1.44
N LYS A 432 -23.62 16.76 1.73
CA LYS A 432 -25.00 17.16 2.06
C LYS A 432 -25.52 16.33 3.23
N GLU A 433 -26.72 16.66 3.70
CA GLU A 433 -27.41 15.83 4.70
C GLU A 433 -27.56 14.38 4.20
N GLU A 434 -27.08 13.45 5.01
CA GLU A 434 -27.19 12.02 4.75
C GLU A 434 -27.43 11.26 6.05
N ILE A 435 -28.69 10.85 6.24
CA ILE A 435 -29.14 10.22 7.47
C ILE A 435 -28.84 8.72 7.39
N LEU A 436 -27.89 8.26 8.21
CA LEU A 436 -27.64 6.84 8.42
C LEU A 436 -28.48 6.35 9.60
N LYS A 437 -29.48 5.51 9.31
CA LYS A 437 -30.34 4.91 10.34
C LYS A 437 -29.53 4.00 11.27
N GLN A 438 -30.05 3.75 12.47
CA GLN A 438 -29.53 2.72 13.36
C GLN A 438 -29.46 1.37 12.61
N ASN A 439 -28.34 0.66 12.75
CA ASN A 439 -27.96 -0.55 12.01
C ASN A 439 -27.85 -0.38 10.49
N GLY A 440 -27.92 0.85 9.97
CA GLY A 440 -27.68 1.14 8.56
C GLY A 440 -26.23 0.86 8.20
N ILE A 441 -26.03 0.37 6.98
CA ILE A 441 -24.72 0.06 6.41
C ILE A 441 -24.44 1.05 5.28
N PHE A 442 -23.20 1.54 5.20
CA PHE A 442 -22.71 2.33 4.09
C PHE A 442 -21.28 1.92 3.74
N LEU A 443 -20.88 2.20 2.50
CA LEU A 443 -19.58 1.77 1.96
C LEU A 443 -18.78 2.96 1.46
N PHE A 444 -17.49 3.00 1.78
CA PHE A 444 -16.52 3.79 1.04
C PHE A 444 -15.87 2.93 -0.01
N THR A 445 -16.04 3.31 -1.28
CA THR A 445 -15.57 2.56 -2.43
C THR A 445 -14.60 3.39 -3.24
N ARG A 446 -13.62 2.75 -3.89
CA ARG A 446 -12.72 3.47 -4.82
C ARG A 446 -13.45 3.88 -6.10
N GLU A 447 -14.38 3.04 -6.55
CA GLU A 447 -15.27 3.24 -7.68
C GLU A 447 -16.66 2.69 -7.31
N LEU A 448 -17.71 3.24 -7.91
CA LEU A 448 -19.09 2.81 -7.64
C LEU A 448 -19.36 1.40 -8.18
N TRP A 449 -20.11 0.59 -7.43
CA TRP A 449 -20.55 -0.74 -7.86
C TRP A 449 -21.82 -0.63 -8.70
N LEU A 450 -21.64 -0.40 -10.01
CA LEU A 450 -22.77 -0.23 -10.94
C LEU A 450 -23.73 -1.43 -10.89
N GLY A 451 -25.02 -1.15 -10.75
CA GLY A 451 -26.08 -2.15 -10.73
C GLY A 451 -26.36 -2.80 -9.36
N TRP A 452 -25.65 -2.36 -8.30
CA TRP A 452 -25.91 -2.77 -6.92
C TRP A 452 -26.62 -1.64 -6.16
N ASN A 453 -27.68 -1.96 -5.44
CA ASN A 453 -28.44 -0.97 -4.66
C ASN A 453 -27.80 -0.77 -3.27
N LEU A 454 -26.57 -0.27 -3.27
CA LEU A 454 -25.76 -0.06 -2.08
C LEU A 454 -25.69 1.43 -1.71
N LEU A 455 -25.59 1.73 -0.42
CA LEU A 455 -25.33 3.08 0.05
C LEU A 455 -23.82 3.36 -0.01
N GLU A 456 -23.35 3.82 -1.17
CA GLU A 456 -21.91 3.97 -1.44
C GLU A 456 -21.48 5.43 -1.56
N ARG A 457 -20.26 5.72 -1.12
CA ARG A 457 -19.56 6.98 -1.40
C ARG A 457 -18.21 6.67 -2.04
N LYS A 458 -18.02 7.18 -3.25
CA LYS A 458 -16.76 7.06 -3.97
C LYS A 458 -15.71 7.97 -3.33
N LYS A 459 -14.63 7.39 -2.83
CA LYS A 459 -13.50 8.08 -2.21
C LYS A 459 -12.20 7.71 -2.93
N PRO A 460 -11.35 8.66 -3.33
CA PRO A 460 -10.14 8.40 -4.11
C PRO A 460 -8.97 7.87 -3.26
N PHE A 461 -9.22 6.93 -2.35
CA PHE A 461 -8.17 6.34 -1.51
C PHE A 461 -7.31 5.33 -2.28
N TYR A 462 -6.07 5.15 -1.82
CA TYR A 462 -5.11 4.20 -2.39
C TYR A 462 -4.96 2.97 -1.49
N ILE A 463 -5.03 1.79 -2.10
CA ILE A 463 -4.72 0.49 -1.48
C ILE A 463 -3.68 -0.20 -2.35
N PRO A 464 -2.57 -0.71 -1.78
CA PRO A 464 -1.58 -1.50 -2.51
C PRO A 464 -2.19 -2.74 -3.19
N LYS A 465 -1.50 -3.29 -4.19
CA LYS A 465 -1.99 -4.45 -4.95
C LYS A 465 -2.12 -5.73 -4.10
N GLN A 466 -1.12 -5.98 -3.26
CA GLN A 466 -1.09 -7.12 -2.34
C GLN A 466 -1.28 -6.58 -0.93
N VAL A 467 -2.43 -6.92 -0.35
CA VAL A 467 -2.82 -6.48 1.00
C VAL A 467 -3.35 -7.67 1.74
N PHE A 468 -2.77 -7.90 2.91
CA PHE A 468 -3.10 -9.01 3.79
C PHE A 468 -3.68 -8.52 5.12
N GLN A 469 -3.80 -7.20 5.31
CA GLN A 469 -4.20 -6.57 6.58
C GLN A 469 -5.07 -5.36 6.27
N ILE A 470 -5.99 -5.04 7.18
CA ILE A 470 -6.77 -3.81 7.09
C ILE A 470 -5.84 -2.65 7.46
N PRO A 471 -5.69 -1.62 6.61
CA PRO A 471 -4.86 -0.46 6.96
C PRO A 471 -5.49 0.29 8.14
N PRO A 472 -4.68 0.83 9.07
CA PRO A 472 -5.20 1.63 10.18
C PRO A 472 -5.80 2.94 9.65
N PHE A 473 -6.88 3.39 10.28
CA PHE A 473 -7.54 4.66 9.95
C PHE A 473 -8.24 5.23 11.18
N SER A 474 -8.81 6.44 11.06
CA SER A 474 -9.68 6.99 12.09
C SER A 474 -10.90 7.68 11.49
N ILE A 475 -11.96 7.78 12.29
CA ILE A 475 -13.14 8.59 11.99
C ILE A 475 -13.11 9.78 12.94
N GLN A 476 -13.33 10.97 12.43
CA GLN A 476 -13.22 12.22 13.18
C GLN A 476 -14.51 13.04 13.05
N ASN A 477 -14.96 13.66 14.14
CA ASN A 477 -16.01 14.66 14.09
C ASN A 477 -15.46 15.96 13.48
N ARG A 478 -16.17 16.53 12.49
CA ARG A 478 -15.74 17.74 11.77
C ARG A 478 -15.62 18.96 12.69
N LYS A 479 -16.56 19.14 13.61
CA LYS A 479 -16.66 20.34 14.46
C LYS A 479 -15.78 20.26 15.70
N THR A 480 -15.79 19.13 16.40
CA THR A 480 -15.05 18.96 17.68
C THR A 480 -13.65 18.40 17.50
N GLU A 481 -13.31 17.91 16.31
CA GLU A 481 -12.06 17.20 15.99
C GLU A 481 -11.83 15.91 16.80
N GLU A 482 -12.81 15.47 17.59
CA GLU A 482 -12.76 14.21 18.33
C GLU A 482 -12.66 13.04 17.36
N SER A 483 -11.69 12.14 17.59
CA SER A 483 -11.41 11.02 16.69
C SER A 483 -11.54 9.67 17.37
N PHE A 484 -12.07 8.69 16.65
CA PHE A 484 -12.05 7.28 17.02
C PHE A 484 -11.13 6.51 16.06
N SER A 485 -10.06 5.90 16.59
CA SER A 485 -9.03 5.21 15.79
C SER A 485 -9.28 3.71 15.71
N PHE A 486 -9.09 3.16 14.51
CA PHE A 486 -9.11 1.73 14.22
C PHE A 486 -7.68 1.22 14.06
N GLN A 487 -7.27 0.37 15.00
CA GLN A 487 -5.95 -0.27 15.03
C GLN A 487 -6.16 -1.78 14.98
N PHE A 488 -5.42 -2.45 14.10
CA PHE A 488 -5.50 -3.89 13.87
C PHE A 488 -4.19 -4.56 14.28
N ASP A 489 -4.22 -5.85 14.60
CA ASP A 489 -3.02 -6.57 15.06
C ASP A 489 -1.98 -6.68 13.92
N PRO A 490 -0.77 -6.08 14.06
CA PRO A 490 0.24 -6.11 13.01
C PRO A 490 0.77 -7.51 12.72
N ASN A 491 0.56 -8.49 13.60
CA ASN A 491 0.98 -9.87 13.41
C ASN A 491 -0.08 -10.74 12.74
N ARG A 492 -1.29 -10.22 12.49
CA ARG A 492 -2.39 -10.98 11.88
C ARG A 492 -2.47 -10.70 10.39
N TYR A 493 -2.32 -11.73 9.57
CA TYR A 493 -2.37 -11.69 8.11
C TYR A 493 -3.53 -12.53 7.59
N HIS A 494 -4.28 -12.00 6.64
CA HIS A 494 -5.39 -12.66 5.96
C HIS A 494 -5.00 -12.93 4.52
N LEU A 495 -4.98 -14.21 4.12
CA LEU A 495 -4.62 -14.63 2.77
C LEU A 495 -5.84 -14.51 1.86
N LEU A 496 -6.09 -13.29 1.40
CA LEU A 496 -7.28 -12.93 0.62
C LEU A 496 -7.18 -13.28 -0.86
N ARG A 497 -5.96 -13.55 -1.32
CA ARG A 497 -5.63 -13.68 -2.73
C ARG A 497 -5.41 -15.13 -3.12
N LYS A 498 -6.15 -15.58 -4.13
CA LYS A 498 -5.99 -16.91 -4.75
C LYS A 498 -5.74 -16.73 -6.25
N GLY A 499 -4.55 -17.13 -6.70
CA GLY A 499 -4.03 -16.73 -8.00
C GLY A 499 -3.99 -15.21 -8.14
N ASN A 500 -4.30 -14.67 -9.32
CA ASN A 500 -4.19 -13.22 -9.55
C ASN A 500 -5.38 -12.39 -9.06
N GLN A 501 -6.22 -12.90 -8.15
CA GLN A 501 -7.43 -12.23 -7.70
C GLN A 501 -7.60 -12.29 -6.18
N ASN A 502 -8.02 -11.17 -5.60
CA ASN A 502 -8.51 -11.10 -4.23
C ASN A 502 -9.90 -11.74 -4.21
N ARG A 503 -9.98 -12.98 -3.73
CA ARG A 503 -11.21 -13.79 -3.72
C ARG A 503 -12.03 -13.59 -2.45
N PHE A 504 -11.42 -13.07 -1.40
CA PHE A 504 -12.02 -12.93 -0.08
C PHE A 504 -11.89 -11.48 0.40
N SER A 505 -12.88 -11.01 1.14
CA SER A 505 -12.77 -9.84 2.02
C SER A 505 -12.35 -10.27 3.43
N ILE A 506 -12.05 -9.30 4.28
CA ILE A 506 -11.89 -9.48 5.72
C ILE A 506 -13.20 -9.03 6.37
N VAL A 507 -13.85 -9.93 7.10
CA VAL A 507 -14.97 -9.58 7.99
C VAL A 507 -14.41 -9.21 9.35
N VAL A 508 -14.96 -8.14 9.93
CA VAL A 508 -14.54 -7.59 11.22
C VAL A 508 -15.68 -7.73 12.21
N GLN A 509 -15.48 -8.58 13.21
CA GLN A 509 -16.37 -8.80 14.36
C GLN A 509 -15.54 -8.67 15.65
N GLU A 510 -15.74 -9.54 16.65
CA GLU A 510 -14.81 -9.66 17.79
C GLU A 510 -13.40 -10.06 17.33
N LYS A 511 -13.29 -10.74 16.19
CA LYS A 511 -12.05 -11.12 15.52
C LYS A 511 -12.16 -10.81 14.03
N GLU A 512 -11.01 -10.73 13.38
CA GLU A 512 -10.90 -10.58 11.93
C GLU A 512 -10.71 -11.94 11.28
N PHE A 513 -11.33 -12.17 10.13
CA PHE A 513 -11.11 -13.39 9.36
C PHE A 513 -11.48 -13.23 7.88
N PRO A 514 -10.93 -14.07 6.98
CA PRO A 514 -11.40 -14.15 5.59
C PRO A 514 -12.88 -14.53 5.54
N HIS A 515 -13.66 -13.80 4.74
CA HIS A 515 -15.12 -13.93 4.71
C HIS A 515 -15.56 -15.36 4.33
N PRO A 516 -16.40 -16.03 5.15
CA PRO A 516 -16.98 -17.34 4.83
C PRO A 516 -17.93 -17.36 3.63
N ARG A 517 -18.01 -18.54 3.01
CA ARG A 517 -18.96 -18.86 1.94
C ARG A 517 -20.43 -18.70 2.31
N ILE A 518 -20.81 -19.02 3.56
CA ILE A 518 -22.22 -19.13 3.99
C ILE A 518 -22.96 -17.79 3.89
N THR A 519 -22.29 -16.69 4.21
CA THR A 519 -22.86 -15.32 4.19
C THR A 519 -22.41 -14.50 2.99
N SER A 520 -21.66 -15.10 2.08
CA SER A 520 -21.29 -14.44 0.84
C SER A 520 -22.51 -14.17 -0.02
N ASP A 521 -22.51 -13.04 -0.74
CA ASP A 521 -23.54 -12.77 -1.73
C ASP A 521 -23.53 -13.87 -2.81
N SER A 522 -24.71 -14.44 -3.06
CA SER A 522 -24.91 -15.56 -4.00
C SER A 522 -24.41 -15.29 -5.43
N LYS A 523 -24.52 -14.05 -5.93
CA LYS A 523 -24.04 -13.67 -7.27
C LYS A 523 -22.52 -13.59 -7.27
N LEU A 524 -21.92 -12.93 -6.29
CA LEU A 524 -20.44 -12.83 -6.18
C LEU A 524 -19.81 -14.21 -5.97
N LEU A 525 -20.45 -15.05 -5.16
CA LEU A 525 -20.03 -16.43 -4.93
C LEU A 525 -20.04 -17.26 -6.21
N SER A 526 -21.00 -17.04 -7.12
CA SER A 526 -21.04 -17.72 -8.42
C SER A 526 -19.82 -17.39 -9.31
N PHE A 527 -19.21 -16.21 -9.11
CA PHE A 527 -17.96 -15.80 -9.75
C PHE A 527 -16.70 -16.19 -8.94
N GLY A 528 -16.87 -16.86 -7.80
CA GLY A 528 -15.79 -17.31 -6.92
C GLY A 528 -15.32 -16.29 -5.88
N PHE A 529 -16.09 -15.22 -5.64
CA PHE A 529 -15.80 -14.20 -4.63
C PHE A 529 -16.63 -14.44 -3.36
N GLN A 530 -15.98 -14.42 -2.21
CA GLN A 530 -16.63 -14.49 -0.90
C GLN A 530 -16.63 -13.10 -0.27
N LEU A 531 -17.69 -12.34 -0.57
CA LEU A 531 -17.89 -10.92 -0.25
C LEU A 531 -19.40 -10.69 0.00
N SER A 532 -19.80 -9.78 0.88
CA SER A 532 -21.21 -9.43 1.12
C SER A 532 -21.43 -7.93 1.30
N PRO A 533 -21.04 -7.09 0.31
CA PRO A 533 -21.19 -5.65 0.46
C PRO A 533 -22.65 -5.27 0.73
N GLY A 534 -22.86 -4.44 1.74
CA GLY A 534 -24.17 -3.96 2.20
C GLY A 534 -24.93 -4.91 3.12
N VAL A 535 -24.38 -6.07 3.46
CA VAL A 535 -25.04 -7.10 4.29
C VAL A 535 -24.06 -7.61 5.34
N HIS A 536 -24.42 -7.45 6.61
CA HIS A 536 -23.60 -7.93 7.72
C HIS A 536 -24.38 -8.90 8.61
N GLU A 537 -23.94 -10.16 8.63
CA GLU A 537 -24.46 -11.20 9.53
C GLU A 537 -23.35 -11.74 10.43
N SER A 538 -23.64 -11.88 11.72
CA SER A 538 -22.73 -12.49 12.69
C SER A 538 -22.70 -14.00 12.53
N ASN A 539 -21.51 -14.59 12.42
CA ASN A 539 -21.36 -16.04 12.22
C ASN A 539 -20.41 -16.64 13.24
N GLN A 540 -20.74 -17.83 13.72
CA GLN A 540 -19.78 -18.70 14.38
C GLN A 540 -18.99 -19.45 13.32
N ILE A 541 -17.68 -19.20 13.27
CA ILE A 541 -16.81 -19.83 12.27
C ILE A 541 -15.92 -20.85 12.94
N GLN A 542 -15.83 -22.02 12.31
CA GLN A 542 -15.00 -23.12 12.75
C GLN A 542 -13.56 -22.94 12.25
N LEU A 543 -12.61 -22.97 13.19
CA LEU A 543 -11.20 -23.20 12.89
C LEU A 543 -11.02 -24.68 12.55
N ILE A 544 -10.38 -24.96 11.43
CA ILE A 544 -10.10 -26.32 10.98
C ILE A 544 -8.61 -26.64 11.14
N GLY A 545 -8.32 -27.89 11.46
CA GLY A 545 -6.95 -28.39 11.49
C GLY A 545 -6.43 -28.65 10.08
N SER A 546 -5.11 -28.65 9.94
CA SER A 546 -4.38 -28.92 8.71
C SER A 546 -3.21 -29.85 9.02
N SER A 547 -2.66 -30.51 8.00
CA SER A 547 -1.37 -31.19 8.13
C SER A 547 -0.44 -30.64 7.07
N LEU A 548 0.73 -30.14 7.47
CA LEU A 548 1.75 -29.78 6.49
C LEU A 548 2.13 -31.06 5.72
N LEU A 549 2.15 -30.98 4.40
CA LEU A 549 2.47 -32.12 3.52
C LEU A 549 3.82 -31.94 2.86
N GLU A 550 4.15 -30.72 2.44
CA GLU A 550 5.38 -30.42 1.70
C GLU A 550 5.81 -28.97 1.93
N PHE A 551 7.13 -28.76 2.03
CA PHE A 551 7.77 -27.47 1.90
C PHE A 551 8.84 -27.54 0.80
N ALA A 552 8.72 -26.73 -0.24
CA ALA A 552 9.75 -26.58 -1.27
C ALA A 552 10.37 -25.19 -1.22
N GLN A 553 11.70 -25.12 -1.39
CA GLN A 553 12.45 -23.88 -1.21
C GLN A 553 12.80 -23.16 -2.52
N ASN A 554 13.06 -23.87 -3.62
CA ASN A 554 13.67 -23.25 -4.80
C ASN A 554 13.22 -23.83 -6.14
N PRO A 555 13.31 -23.02 -7.21
CA PRO A 555 13.13 -21.56 -7.32
C PRO A 555 11.79 -21.00 -6.97
N ASN A 556 10.77 -21.84 -6.86
CA ASN A 556 9.41 -21.38 -6.67
C ASN A 556 8.91 -21.86 -5.31
N PRO A 557 9.36 -21.28 -4.18
CA PRO A 557 9.02 -21.81 -2.88
C PRO A 557 7.51 -21.86 -2.62
N PHE A 558 7.07 -22.95 -1.99
CA PHE A 558 5.67 -23.20 -1.65
C PHE A 558 5.51 -24.12 -0.44
N LEU A 559 4.32 -24.09 0.15
CA LEU A 559 3.84 -25.01 1.19
C LEU A 559 2.56 -25.70 0.69
N ASP A 560 2.44 -27.00 0.92
CA ASP A 560 1.17 -27.72 0.74
C ASP A 560 0.63 -28.14 2.11
N PHE A 561 -0.63 -27.81 2.40
CA PHE A 561 -1.36 -28.31 3.56
C PHE A 561 -2.48 -29.26 3.14
N GLY A 562 -2.64 -30.36 3.87
CA GLY A 562 -3.67 -31.37 3.70
C GLY A 562 -4.82 -31.22 4.70
N PHE A 563 -6.04 -31.57 4.27
CA PHE A 563 -7.28 -31.44 5.03
C PHE A 563 -8.20 -32.65 4.80
N PHE A 564 -9.23 -32.82 5.63
CA PHE A 564 -10.33 -33.72 5.29
C PHE A 564 -11.17 -33.13 4.16
N GLU A 565 -11.57 -33.97 3.19
CA GLU A 565 -12.19 -33.53 1.93
C GLU A 565 -13.47 -32.72 2.15
N GLY A 566 -14.35 -33.15 3.07
CA GLY A 566 -15.64 -32.51 3.34
C GLY A 566 -15.59 -31.25 4.20
N GLU A 567 -14.48 -30.98 4.88
CA GLU A 567 -14.38 -29.83 5.79
C GLU A 567 -14.37 -28.49 5.05
N GLU A 568 -14.92 -27.46 5.69
CA GLU A 568 -14.90 -26.08 5.21
C GLU A 568 -14.79 -25.17 6.44
N GLY A 569 -13.92 -24.17 6.38
CA GLY A 569 -13.67 -23.29 7.51
C GLY A 569 -12.38 -22.50 7.39
N ILE A 570 -11.98 -21.85 8.49
CA ILE A 570 -10.75 -21.06 8.54
C ILE A 570 -9.59 -21.97 8.91
N GLY A 571 -8.61 -22.08 8.01
CA GLY A 571 -7.31 -22.63 8.33
C GLY A 571 -6.37 -21.53 8.81
N SER A 572 -5.42 -21.90 9.67
CA SER A 572 -4.39 -20.98 10.13
C SER A 572 -3.05 -21.66 10.39
N PHE A 573 -1.98 -20.92 10.16
CA PHE A 573 -0.64 -21.28 10.61
C PHE A 573 0.11 -20.03 11.08
N GLN A 574 1.10 -20.21 11.95
CA GLN A 574 1.97 -19.16 12.48
C GLN A 574 3.41 -19.40 12.04
N SER A 575 4.09 -18.35 11.57
CA SER A 575 5.50 -18.42 11.17
C SER A 575 6.48 -18.31 12.35
N SER A 576 7.77 -18.54 12.09
CA SER A 576 8.86 -18.34 13.06
C SER A 576 8.90 -16.94 13.67
N GLU A 577 8.38 -15.93 12.97
CA GLU A 577 8.30 -14.55 13.44
C GLU A 577 7.06 -14.27 14.32
N LYS A 578 6.29 -15.31 14.67
CA LYS A 578 5.00 -15.20 15.39
C LYS A 578 3.94 -14.38 14.66
N LYS A 579 3.98 -14.40 13.32
CA LYS A 579 2.92 -13.86 12.46
C LYS A 579 1.90 -14.95 12.18
N ASP A 580 0.63 -14.65 12.40
CA ASP A 580 -0.49 -15.56 12.17
C ASP A 580 -1.08 -15.33 10.77
N TYR A 581 -1.28 -16.40 10.02
CA TYR A 581 -1.82 -16.38 8.67
C TYR A 581 -3.14 -17.13 8.63
N PHE A 582 -4.21 -16.45 8.24
CA PHE A 582 -5.56 -16.99 8.16
C PHE A 582 -6.01 -17.09 6.70
N TYR A 583 -6.64 -18.20 6.32
CA TYR A 583 -7.18 -18.42 4.98
C TYR A 583 -8.48 -19.22 5.05
N TRP A 584 -9.32 -19.09 4.02
CA TRP A 584 -10.54 -19.89 3.89
C TRP A 584 -10.27 -21.19 3.14
N LYS A 585 -10.59 -22.35 3.72
CA LYS A 585 -10.52 -23.64 3.03
C LYS A 585 -11.90 -24.03 2.51
N GLN A 586 -12.02 -24.27 1.20
CA GLN A 586 -13.28 -24.65 0.56
C GLN A 586 -13.57 -26.15 0.73
N SER A 587 -14.85 -26.51 0.84
CA SER A 587 -15.29 -27.91 0.83
C SER A 587 -14.93 -28.61 -0.50
N GLY A 588 -14.62 -29.90 -0.44
CA GLY A 588 -14.25 -30.72 -1.59
C GLY A 588 -12.78 -30.68 -1.99
N ARG A 589 -11.95 -29.84 -1.33
CA ARG A 589 -10.50 -29.81 -1.54
C ARG A 589 -9.76 -30.55 -0.43
N LYS A 590 -8.85 -31.45 -0.80
CA LYS A 590 -7.97 -32.17 0.14
C LYS A 590 -6.67 -31.44 0.43
N MET A 591 -6.31 -30.47 -0.41
CA MET A 591 -5.02 -29.79 -0.36
C MET A 591 -5.18 -28.31 -0.72
N GLU A 592 -4.46 -27.45 -0.01
CA GLU A 592 -4.28 -26.05 -0.36
C GLU A 592 -2.77 -25.73 -0.42
N THR A 593 -2.39 -25.01 -1.47
CA THR A 593 -1.01 -24.60 -1.73
C THR A 593 -0.84 -23.13 -1.37
N PHE A 594 0.30 -22.78 -0.77
CA PHE A 594 0.69 -21.43 -0.41
C PHE A 594 2.03 -21.10 -1.06
N GLY A 595 2.15 -19.94 -1.70
CA GLY A 595 3.39 -19.52 -2.35
C GLY A 595 3.44 -18.01 -2.52
N TYR A 596 4.57 -17.45 -2.97
CA TYR A 596 4.67 -16.01 -3.20
C TYR A 596 3.78 -15.56 -4.38
N GLU A 597 3.98 -16.17 -5.55
CA GLU A 597 3.21 -15.89 -6.76
C GLU A 597 3.02 -17.14 -7.65
N PRO A 598 1.95 -17.18 -8.48
CA PRO A 598 1.73 -18.21 -9.48
C PRO A 598 2.90 -18.31 -10.44
N ASN A 599 3.25 -19.54 -10.82
CA ASN A 599 4.26 -19.82 -11.84
C ASN A 599 3.89 -21.12 -12.54
N GLN A 600 4.72 -21.54 -13.50
CA GLN A 600 4.49 -22.78 -14.27
C GLN A 600 4.30 -24.02 -13.39
N CYS A 601 4.93 -24.05 -12.21
CA CYS A 601 4.84 -25.17 -11.29
C CYS A 601 3.70 -25.06 -10.31
N ASN A 602 3.61 -23.93 -9.62
CA ASN A 602 2.62 -23.73 -8.56
C ASN A 602 1.21 -23.52 -9.12
N GLY A 603 1.09 -23.14 -10.40
CA GLY A 603 -0.18 -22.89 -11.06
C GLY A 603 -0.94 -21.70 -10.48
N GLU A 604 -2.18 -21.52 -10.92
CA GLU A 604 -3.02 -20.36 -10.54
C GLU A 604 -3.86 -20.57 -9.27
N ASN A 605 -3.87 -21.78 -8.71
CA ASN A 605 -4.75 -22.18 -7.60
C ASN A 605 -4.11 -22.05 -6.20
N ILE A 606 -3.13 -21.15 -6.04
CA ILE A 606 -2.39 -20.96 -4.79
C ILE A 606 -2.89 -19.78 -3.97
N TYR A 607 -2.75 -19.85 -2.65
CA TYR A 607 -2.81 -18.70 -1.77
C TYR A 607 -1.48 -17.94 -1.82
N HIS A 608 -1.57 -16.62 -1.99
CA HIS A 608 -0.38 -15.76 -1.97
C HIS A 608 0.09 -15.55 -0.54
N LEU A 609 1.41 -15.57 -0.34
CA LEU A 609 2.10 -15.20 0.89
C LEU A 609 2.77 -13.83 0.71
N PRO A 610 2.99 -13.06 1.79
CA PRO A 610 3.72 -11.80 1.72
C PRO A 610 5.12 -11.95 1.14
N SER A 611 5.63 -10.88 0.52
CA SER A 611 7.03 -10.83 0.08
C SER A 611 7.98 -11.08 1.26
N GLY A 612 9.01 -11.87 1.00
CA GLY A 612 10.00 -12.23 2.02
C GLY A 612 9.55 -13.29 3.04
N PHE A 613 8.34 -13.88 2.90
CA PHE A 613 7.89 -14.97 3.79
C PHE A 613 8.91 -16.13 3.87
N PHE A 614 9.45 -16.55 2.72
CA PHE A 614 10.47 -17.60 2.60
C PHE A 614 11.92 -17.07 2.74
N GLY A 615 12.12 -15.89 3.34
CA GLY A 615 13.44 -15.30 3.54
C GLY A 615 14.32 -16.10 4.52
N GLU A 616 15.53 -15.61 4.77
CA GLU A 616 16.52 -16.28 5.64
C GLU A 616 16.04 -16.51 7.09
N SER A 617 14.98 -15.82 7.53
CA SER A 617 14.37 -15.95 8.86
C SER A 617 13.33 -17.09 8.98
N PHE A 618 12.95 -17.75 7.87
CA PHE A 618 11.95 -18.82 7.88
C PHE A 618 12.52 -20.10 8.49
N LYS A 619 12.11 -20.43 9.72
CA LYS A 619 12.67 -21.56 10.50
C LYS A 619 11.63 -22.50 11.09
N SER A 620 10.37 -22.08 11.20
CA SER A 620 9.35 -22.94 11.79
C SER A 620 7.95 -22.53 11.36
N LEU A 621 7.04 -23.50 11.40
CA LEU A 621 5.60 -23.31 11.30
C LEU A 621 4.89 -23.97 12.47
N LEU A 622 3.96 -23.25 13.08
CA LEU A 622 3.03 -23.77 14.08
C LEU A 622 1.63 -23.80 13.46
N TYR A 623 0.96 -24.96 13.48
CA TYR A 623 -0.40 -25.12 12.94
C TYR A 623 -1.19 -26.12 13.79
N THR A 624 -2.52 -26.07 13.72
CA THR A 624 -3.37 -27.06 14.39
C THR A 624 -3.45 -28.32 13.53
N ASP A 625 -3.02 -29.46 14.05
CA ASP A 625 -3.02 -30.72 13.30
C ASP A 625 -4.44 -31.22 13.02
N LYS A 626 -4.71 -31.67 11.78
CA LYS A 626 -6.04 -32.12 11.36
C LYS A 626 -6.53 -33.37 12.11
N ASP A 627 -5.65 -34.31 12.42
CA ASP A 627 -6.05 -35.62 12.96
C ASP A 627 -6.17 -35.58 14.48
N THR A 628 -5.30 -34.82 15.15
CA THR A 628 -5.21 -34.77 16.62
C THR A 628 -5.83 -33.51 17.23
N SER A 629 -6.11 -32.47 16.43
CA SER A 629 -6.55 -31.14 16.89
C SER A 629 -5.59 -30.44 17.86
N ASN A 630 -4.35 -30.93 17.99
CA ASN A 630 -3.30 -30.32 18.80
C ASN A 630 -2.43 -29.40 17.96
N ASN A 631 -1.82 -28.39 18.58
CA ASN A 631 -0.85 -27.55 17.89
C ASN A 631 0.43 -28.36 17.60
N HIS A 632 0.82 -28.40 16.33
CA HIS A 632 2.02 -29.04 15.83
C HIS A 632 3.03 -27.98 15.39
N LEU A 633 4.26 -28.06 15.92
CA LEU A 633 5.37 -27.19 15.56
C LEU A 633 6.36 -27.97 14.70
N THR A 634 6.54 -27.53 13.46
CA THR A 634 7.59 -28.01 12.57
C THR A 634 8.75 -27.00 12.58
N VAL A 635 9.98 -27.48 12.79
CA VAL A 635 11.19 -26.63 12.86
C VAL A 635 12.23 -27.15 11.88
N TRP A 636 12.79 -26.25 11.07
CA TRP A 636 13.88 -26.51 10.13
C TRP A 636 15.19 -25.91 10.66
N ASN A 637 16.31 -26.59 10.39
CA ASN A 637 17.65 -26.08 10.68
C ASN A 637 18.25 -25.46 9.41
N ASP A 638 18.96 -24.35 9.55
CA ASP A 638 19.67 -23.68 8.45
C ASP A 638 20.61 -24.65 7.70
N SER A 639 21.22 -25.64 8.38
CA SER A 639 22.05 -26.66 7.73
C SER A 639 21.24 -27.70 6.93
N LEU A 640 19.98 -27.94 7.31
CA LEU A 640 19.05 -28.83 6.60
C LEU A 640 18.43 -28.12 5.39
N LEU A 641 18.22 -26.81 5.48
CA LEU A 641 17.73 -25.94 4.39
C LEU A 641 18.83 -25.61 3.38
N LYS A 642 20.10 -25.52 3.82
CA LYS A 642 21.19 -25.08 2.95
C LYS A 642 21.80 -26.19 2.09
N GLU A 643 22.00 -27.41 2.56
CA GLU A 643 22.77 -28.39 1.76
C GLU A 643 22.78 -29.81 2.33
N LYS A 644 22.10 -30.73 1.62
CA LYS A 644 22.40 -32.18 1.51
C LYS A 644 21.76 -32.78 0.24
N SER A 645 21.46 -31.95 -0.74
CA SER A 645 20.77 -32.37 -1.95
C SER A 645 21.76 -32.96 -2.93
N TYR A 646 21.60 -34.25 -3.25
CA TYR A 646 22.00 -34.71 -4.58
C TYR A 646 21.26 -33.85 -5.61
N ASP A 647 21.98 -33.08 -6.42
CA ASP A 647 21.46 -32.34 -7.58
C ASP A 647 20.44 -31.22 -7.26
N GLY A 648 20.41 -30.66 -6.04
CA GLY A 648 19.70 -29.39 -5.74
C GLY A 648 18.16 -29.39 -5.81
N SER A 649 17.49 -30.55 -5.75
CA SER A 649 16.10 -30.71 -6.21
C SER A 649 15.03 -31.13 -5.19
N ARG A 650 15.33 -31.14 -3.88
CA ARG A 650 14.44 -31.78 -2.89
C ARG A 650 13.49 -30.80 -2.20
N SER A 651 12.25 -31.22 -2.02
CA SER A 651 11.30 -30.65 -1.06
C SER A 651 11.37 -31.42 0.25
N LEU A 652 11.14 -30.74 1.38
CA LEU A 652 11.13 -31.33 2.71
C LEU A 652 9.70 -31.72 3.05
N HIS A 653 9.45 -33.02 3.25
CA HIS A 653 8.26 -33.41 4.00
C HIS A 653 8.48 -33.12 5.49
N PRO A 654 7.44 -32.69 6.22
CA PRO A 654 7.53 -32.55 7.67
C PRO A 654 7.66 -33.94 8.30
N GLU A 655 8.89 -34.26 8.72
CA GLU A 655 9.19 -35.44 9.53
C GLU A 655 9.17 -35.09 11.03
N ILE A 656 9.07 -36.12 11.87
CA ILE A 656 9.23 -35.96 13.32
C ILE A 656 10.67 -35.53 13.59
N THR A 657 10.83 -34.45 14.36
CA THR A 657 12.14 -33.89 14.72
C THR A 657 13.09 -34.96 15.30
N PRO A 658 14.38 -35.00 14.86
CA PRO A 658 14.99 -34.12 13.85
C PRO A 658 14.48 -34.44 12.44
N ILE A 659 14.17 -33.41 11.64
CA ILE A 659 13.87 -33.58 10.21
C ILE A 659 15.13 -34.15 9.57
N LEU A 660 15.06 -35.39 9.13
CA LEU A 660 16.24 -36.10 8.63
C LEU A 660 16.44 -35.71 7.18
N PHE A 661 15.61 -36.14 6.22
CA PHE A 661 15.86 -35.82 4.80
C PHE A 661 14.78 -36.25 3.77
N SER A 662 13.56 -36.71 4.12
CA SER A 662 12.57 -37.17 3.10
C SER A 662 12.28 -36.18 1.96
N SER A 663 12.07 -36.73 0.76
CA SER A 663 11.63 -36.01 -0.43
C SER A 663 10.42 -36.68 -1.10
N SER A 664 9.73 -36.00 -2.02
CA SER A 664 8.58 -36.59 -2.73
C SER A 664 9.02 -37.57 -3.82
N MET A 665 8.45 -38.78 -3.83
CA MET A 665 8.66 -39.85 -4.84
C MET A 665 8.00 -39.57 -6.20
N VAL A 666 6.97 -38.72 -6.24
CA VAL A 666 6.21 -38.44 -7.47
C VAL A 666 6.74 -37.18 -8.14
N SER A 667 7.17 -37.31 -9.39
CA SER A 667 7.55 -36.19 -10.26
C SER A 667 6.32 -35.49 -10.84
N SER A 668 6.42 -34.18 -11.00
CA SER A 668 5.40 -33.29 -11.57
C SER A 668 5.28 -33.43 -13.09
N ILE A 669 4.06 -33.57 -13.61
CA ILE A 669 3.80 -33.70 -15.06
C ILE A 669 3.83 -32.36 -15.84
N PRO A 670 3.59 -31.16 -15.26
CA PRO A 670 3.75 -29.91 -16.02
C PRO A 670 5.05 -29.12 -15.76
N CYS A 671 5.96 -29.55 -14.87
CA CYS A 671 7.21 -28.82 -14.61
C CYS A 671 8.41 -29.41 -15.37
N PRO A 672 8.98 -28.71 -16.36
CA PRO A 672 10.17 -29.20 -17.07
C PRO A 672 11.43 -29.14 -16.19
N GLY A 673 12.07 -30.29 -15.94
CA GLY A 673 13.31 -30.40 -15.15
C GLY A 673 13.10 -30.99 -13.76
N LEU A 674 13.86 -30.54 -12.77
CA LEU A 674 13.78 -30.99 -11.36
C LEU A 674 12.58 -30.39 -10.58
N TRP A 675 11.63 -29.85 -11.34
CA TRP A 675 10.28 -29.35 -11.04
C TRP A 675 9.40 -30.15 -10.07
N ARG A 676 8.84 -29.55 -9.01
CA ARG A 676 7.80 -30.16 -8.14
C ARG A 676 6.41 -29.56 -8.43
N SER A 677 5.33 -30.33 -8.20
CA SER A 677 3.93 -29.96 -8.53
C SER A 677 3.11 -29.65 -7.29
N PRO A 678 2.93 -28.39 -6.88
CA PRO A 678 2.03 -28.08 -5.79
C PRO A 678 0.60 -28.52 -6.06
N GLY A 679 -0.10 -28.89 -4.99
CA GLY A 679 -1.51 -29.28 -5.08
C GLY A 679 -1.76 -30.68 -5.63
N SER A 680 -0.74 -31.54 -5.75
CA SER A 680 -0.86 -32.95 -6.16
C SER A 680 -0.65 -33.91 -5.00
N GLU A 681 -1.16 -35.14 -5.09
CA GLU A 681 -0.86 -36.19 -4.10
C GLU A 681 0.66 -36.43 -4.00
N LYS A 682 1.16 -36.57 -2.77
CA LYS A 682 2.59 -36.70 -2.47
C LYS A 682 2.85 -37.96 -1.67
N THR A 683 3.94 -38.64 -1.99
CA THR A 683 4.41 -39.81 -1.24
C THR A 683 5.85 -39.58 -0.81
N ALA A 684 6.13 -39.73 0.49
CA ALA A 684 7.47 -39.58 1.03
C ALA A 684 8.39 -40.69 0.50
N SER A 685 9.60 -40.32 0.10
CA SER A 685 10.67 -41.23 -0.31
C SER A 685 11.40 -41.80 0.91
N LEU A 686 11.90 -43.02 0.75
CA LEU A 686 12.93 -43.58 1.60
C LEU A 686 14.26 -42.88 1.27
N GLU A 687 15.00 -42.54 2.31
CA GLU A 687 16.33 -41.98 2.24
C GLU A 687 17.24 -42.66 3.27
N ILE A 688 18.52 -42.84 2.90
CA ILE A 688 19.51 -43.59 3.69
C ILE A 688 20.80 -42.78 3.74
N VAL A 689 21.40 -42.67 4.93
CA VAL A 689 22.68 -41.99 5.14
C VAL A 689 23.59 -42.87 6.00
N LYS A 690 24.88 -42.93 5.64
CA LYS A 690 25.90 -43.62 6.42
C LYS A 690 26.39 -42.74 7.58
N LEU A 691 26.54 -43.32 8.77
CA LEU A 691 27.03 -42.62 9.96
C LEU A 691 28.57 -42.60 9.96
N LYS A 692 29.19 -41.44 10.19
CA LYS A 692 30.65 -41.26 10.08
C LYS A 692 31.45 -41.96 11.20
N ASP A 693 30.88 -42.05 12.40
CA ASP A 693 31.59 -42.52 13.60
C ASP A 693 31.15 -43.92 14.09
N GLN A 694 30.26 -44.59 13.35
CA GLN A 694 29.73 -45.92 13.67
C GLN A 694 29.57 -46.73 12.38
N ALA A 695 29.83 -48.04 12.41
CA ALA A 695 29.55 -48.95 11.30
C ALA A 695 28.04 -49.21 11.15
N GLY A 696 27.28 -48.15 10.84
CA GLY A 696 25.81 -48.18 10.77
C GLY A 696 25.21 -47.09 9.88
N TYR A 697 23.92 -47.25 9.60
CA TYR A 697 23.14 -46.45 8.66
C TYR A 697 21.90 -45.91 9.37
N LEU A 698 21.45 -44.75 8.91
CA LEU A 698 20.20 -44.13 9.33
C LEU A 698 19.28 -43.99 8.13
N ALA A 699 18.05 -44.49 8.25
CA ALA A 699 16.98 -44.26 7.29
C ALA A 699 15.91 -43.34 7.87
N ASN A 700 15.11 -42.70 7.02
CA ASN A 700 13.95 -41.93 7.47
C ASN A 700 12.67 -42.76 7.61
N SER A 701 12.67 -43.99 7.09
CA SER A 701 11.59 -44.95 7.21
C SER A 701 12.12 -46.38 7.32
N ALA A 702 11.32 -47.30 7.87
CA ALA A 702 11.71 -48.69 7.97
C ALA A 702 11.83 -49.33 6.58
N LEU A 703 12.96 -50.00 6.32
CA LEU A 703 13.31 -50.57 5.00
C LEU A 703 12.39 -51.71 4.54
N GLY A 704 11.69 -52.38 5.47
CA GLY A 704 10.87 -53.57 5.16
C GLY A 704 11.64 -54.68 4.43
N ASN A 705 10.93 -55.53 3.69
CA ASN A 705 11.49 -56.66 2.93
C ASN A 705 11.53 -56.42 1.40
N LEU A 706 11.15 -55.23 0.94
CA LEU A 706 10.95 -54.95 -0.50
C LEU A 706 12.21 -54.42 -1.21
N GLY A 707 13.28 -54.15 -0.46
CA GLY A 707 14.55 -53.69 -0.99
C GLY A 707 15.59 -54.79 -1.12
N SER A 708 16.53 -54.61 -2.05
CA SER A 708 17.73 -55.42 -2.17
C SER A 708 18.97 -54.62 -1.77
N ILE A 709 19.78 -55.21 -0.90
CA ILE A 709 21.00 -54.61 -0.37
C ILE A 709 22.16 -55.52 -0.75
N PHE A 710 23.16 -54.94 -1.38
CA PHE A 710 24.33 -55.65 -1.87
C PHE A 710 25.61 -55.06 -1.27
N PHE A 711 26.61 -55.90 -1.10
CA PHE A 711 27.95 -55.53 -0.66
C PHE A 711 28.98 -56.03 -1.66
N GLY A 712 29.98 -55.21 -1.95
CA GLY A 712 31.10 -55.51 -2.84
C GLY A 712 31.33 -54.42 -3.88
N ASN A 713 32.06 -54.75 -4.93
CA ASN A 713 32.24 -53.90 -6.12
C ASN A 713 31.42 -54.49 -7.29
N GLN A 714 31.34 -53.80 -8.44
CA GLN A 714 30.56 -54.30 -9.58
C GLN A 714 31.03 -55.68 -10.10
N ARG A 715 32.31 -56.05 -9.86
CA ARG A 715 32.84 -57.38 -10.22
C ARG A 715 32.24 -58.49 -9.37
N GLN A 716 31.96 -58.24 -8.09
CA GLN A 716 31.36 -59.21 -7.18
C GLN A 716 30.38 -58.52 -6.22
N LYS A 717 29.09 -58.71 -6.48
CA LYS A 717 28.00 -58.22 -5.62
C LYS A 717 27.41 -59.37 -4.82
N LEU A 718 27.40 -59.24 -3.50
CA LEU A 718 26.82 -60.22 -2.59
C LEU A 718 25.61 -59.61 -1.90
N ALA A 719 24.47 -60.29 -1.96
CA ALA A 719 23.29 -59.87 -1.21
C ALA A 719 23.55 -60.04 0.29
N ILE A 720 23.21 -59.02 1.06
CA ILE A 720 23.44 -58.96 2.51
C ILE A 720 22.16 -58.54 3.22
N SER A 721 21.99 -59.02 4.45
CA SER A 721 20.85 -58.66 5.30
C SER A 721 21.17 -57.47 6.19
N VAL A 722 20.12 -56.78 6.67
CA VAL A 722 20.26 -55.71 7.65
C VAL A 722 20.06 -56.24 9.06
N ILE A 723 20.87 -55.74 9.99
CA ILE A 723 20.74 -55.97 11.44
C ILE A 723 20.13 -54.69 12.03
N PRO A 724 18.84 -54.67 12.38
CA PRO A 724 18.21 -53.49 12.97
C PRO A 724 18.81 -53.22 14.37
N LEU A 725 19.18 -51.96 14.63
CA LEU A 725 19.63 -51.50 15.95
C LEU A 725 18.50 -50.77 16.70
N PHE A 726 17.86 -49.82 16.02
CA PHE A 726 16.71 -49.04 16.49
C PHE A 726 15.72 -48.84 15.32
N SER A 727 14.57 -48.20 15.56
CA SER A 727 13.47 -48.07 14.56
C SER A 727 13.92 -47.59 13.17
N LEU A 728 14.95 -46.73 13.12
CA LEU A 728 15.47 -46.11 11.91
C LEU A 728 16.98 -46.34 11.68
N GLN A 729 17.67 -46.96 12.64
CA GLN A 729 19.12 -47.22 12.58
C GLN A 729 19.38 -48.71 12.41
N PHE A 730 20.26 -49.07 11.48
CA PHE A 730 20.60 -50.46 11.19
C PHE A 730 22.05 -50.62 10.74
N ASN A 731 22.57 -51.85 10.86
CA ASN A 731 23.88 -52.26 10.35
C ASN A 731 23.72 -53.27 9.23
N LEU A 732 24.80 -53.55 8.49
CA LEU A 732 24.83 -54.60 7.49
C LEU A 732 25.44 -55.87 8.09
N ASP A 733 24.79 -57.01 7.89
CA ASP A 733 25.35 -58.30 8.26
C ASP A 733 26.38 -58.75 7.21
N VAL A 734 27.65 -58.52 7.53
CA VAL A 734 28.80 -58.87 6.69
C VAL A 734 29.54 -60.12 7.19
N THR A 735 29.04 -60.84 8.20
CA THR A 735 29.80 -61.95 8.82
C THR A 735 30.03 -63.13 7.88
N ASN A 736 29.16 -63.31 6.87
CA ASN A 736 29.23 -64.39 5.89
C ASN A 736 29.80 -63.98 4.53
N VAL A 737 30.37 -62.76 4.43
CA VAL A 737 30.98 -62.26 3.19
C VAL A 737 32.43 -62.75 3.10
N LEU A 738 32.69 -63.70 2.21
CA LEU A 738 34.06 -64.12 1.86
C LEU A 738 34.74 -63.02 1.05
N PHE A 739 35.62 -62.26 1.69
CA PHE A 739 36.40 -61.20 1.03
C PHE A 739 37.46 -61.81 0.10
N GLY A 740 37.43 -61.45 -1.18
CA GLY A 740 38.41 -61.93 -2.17
C GLY A 740 39.84 -61.47 -1.85
N HIS A 741 40.03 -60.18 -1.61
CA HIS A 741 41.33 -59.60 -1.25
C HIS A 741 41.22 -58.52 -0.16
N PRO A 742 42.13 -58.50 0.83
CA PRO A 742 42.08 -57.54 1.94
C PRO A 742 42.40 -56.09 1.53
N GLU A 743 42.95 -55.87 0.34
CA GLU A 743 43.34 -54.55 -0.17
C GLU A 743 42.30 -53.94 -1.12
N GLU A 744 41.28 -54.71 -1.47
CA GLU A 744 40.28 -54.30 -2.48
C GLU A 744 39.26 -53.31 -1.89
N GLN A 745 38.93 -52.30 -2.69
CA GLN A 745 37.94 -51.28 -2.39
C GLN A 745 36.51 -51.87 -2.48
N MET A 746 35.70 -51.67 -1.43
CA MET A 746 34.37 -52.28 -1.30
C MET A 746 33.28 -51.26 -1.00
N TYR A 747 32.07 -51.51 -1.51
CA TYR A 747 30.92 -50.62 -1.37
C TYR A 747 29.69 -51.36 -0.82
N SER A 748 28.75 -50.60 -0.24
CA SER A 748 27.38 -51.02 0.02
C SER A 748 26.44 -50.39 -1.02
N TYR A 749 25.42 -51.13 -1.46
CA TYR A 749 24.47 -50.69 -2.47
C TYR A 749 23.04 -50.97 -2.03
N PHE A 750 22.18 -49.96 -2.12
CA PHE A 750 20.79 -50.00 -1.69
C PHE A 750 19.86 -49.76 -2.88
N THR A 751 18.91 -50.68 -3.04
CA THR A 751 17.80 -50.58 -3.99
C THR A 751 16.50 -50.84 -3.28
N HIS A 752 15.52 -49.96 -3.44
CA HIS A 752 14.21 -50.07 -2.81
C HIS A 752 13.18 -49.33 -3.67
N PRO A 753 11.93 -49.81 -3.81
CA PRO A 753 10.91 -49.14 -4.62
C PRO A 753 10.57 -47.72 -4.16
N ASN A 754 10.79 -47.41 -2.88
CA ASN A 754 10.60 -46.06 -2.31
C ASN A 754 11.85 -45.18 -2.34
N LEU A 755 12.98 -45.65 -2.90
CA LEU A 755 14.14 -44.79 -3.14
C LEU A 755 13.95 -44.07 -4.49
N ILE A 756 14.12 -42.75 -4.52
CA ILE A 756 14.07 -41.97 -5.77
C ILE A 756 15.14 -42.46 -6.76
N LYS A 757 16.33 -42.78 -6.24
CA LYS A 757 17.41 -43.43 -6.98
C LYS A 757 18.18 -44.39 -6.07
N PRO A 758 18.78 -45.46 -6.61
CA PRO A 758 19.71 -46.28 -5.85
C PRO A 758 20.84 -45.44 -5.24
N VAL A 759 21.30 -45.83 -4.06
CA VAL A 759 22.41 -45.17 -3.35
C VAL A 759 23.45 -46.19 -2.93
N GLY A 760 24.70 -45.76 -2.79
CA GLY A 760 25.71 -46.60 -2.17
C GLY A 760 26.84 -45.82 -1.53
N PHE A 761 27.56 -46.51 -0.66
CA PHE A 761 28.55 -45.91 0.24
C PHE A 761 29.84 -46.70 0.21
N LEU A 762 30.98 -46.02 0.36
CA LEU A 762 32.28 -46.66 0.45
C LEU A 762 32.43 -47.31 1.82
N GLU A 763 32.59 -48.63 1.83
CA GLU A 763 32.72 -49.42 3.06
C GLU A 763 34.17 -49.66 3.45
N LYS A 764 35.04 -49.75 2.45
CA LYS A 764 36.45 -50.03 2.64
C LYS A 764 37.28 -49.33 1.57
N LYS A 765 38.25 -48.52 2.01
CA LYS A 765 39.27 -47.90 1.16
C LYS A 765 40.38 -48.90 0.85
N GLY A 766 40.92 -48.85 -0.37
CA GLY A 766 42.17 -49.55 -0.70
C GLY A 766 43.39 -48.83 -0.12
N PRO A 767 44.57 -49.48 -0.11
CA PRO A 767 45.78 -48.94 0.53
C PRO A 767 46.33 -47.66 -0.12
N ILE A 768 46.17 -47.51 -1.43
CA ILE A 768 46.53 -46.30 -2.19
C ILE A 768 45.27 -45.52 -2.55
N GLN A 769 45.32 -44.20 -2.47
CA GLN A 769 44.22 -43.30 -2.83
C GLN A 769 44.65 -42.35 -3.94
N ILE A 770 43.77 -42.12 -4.92
CA ILE A 770 43.91 -41.04 -5.90
C ILE A 770 43.51 -39.75 -5.21
N GLU A 771 44.44 -38.81 -5.08
CA GLU A 771 44.20 -37.55 -4.38
C GLU A 771 44.00 -36.39 -5.33
N ALA A 772 44.74 -36.34 -6.43
CA ALA A 772 44.54 -35.30 -7.43
C ALA A 772 44.75 -35.84 -8.85
N ILE A 773 44.11 -35.19 -9.81
CA ILE A 773 44.19 -35.51 -11.23
C ILE A 773 44.32 -34.19 -11.97
N TYR A 774 45.24 -34.11 -12.93
CA TYR A 774 45.33 -32.98 -13.84
C TYR A 774 44.93 -33.39 -15.26
N PRO A 775 43.61 -33.44 -15.53
CA PRO A 775 43.12 -33.77 -16.86
C PRO A 775 43.17 -32.52 -17.75
N ASN A 776 43.52 -32.69 -19.03
CA ASN A 776 43.54 -31.59 -20.02
C ASN A 776 44.42 -30.37 -19.64
N PRO A 777 45.73 -30.55 -19.40
CA PRO A 777 46.69 -29.47 -19.19
C PRO A 777 46.88 -28.57 -20.44
N PHE A 778 47.45 -27.36 -20.28
CA PHE A 778 47.77 -26.48 -21.43
C PHE A 778 48.78 -27.11 -22.39
N LEU A 779 49.74 -27.85 -21.84
CA LEU A 779 50.64 -28.71 -22.59
C LEU A 779 50.15 -30.13 -22.36
N SER A 780 49.68 -30.81 -23.40
CA SER A 780 49.13 -32.19 -23.29
C SER A 780 50.09 -33.18 -22.64
N GLN A 781 51.37 -32.86 -22.65
CA GLN A 781 52.47 -33.63 -22.06
C GLN A 781 52.64 -33.43 -20.54
N ASN A 782 51.80 -32.59 -19.91
CA ASN A 782 51.81 -32.29 -18.47
C ASN A 782 50.72 -33.03 -17.69
N GLU A 783 50.20 -34.13 -18.23
CA GLU A 783 49.19 -34.93 -17.55
C GLU A 783 49.79 -35.68 -16.38
N TRP A 784 49.08 -35.63 -15.25
CA TRP A 784 49.49 -36.36 -14.08
C TRP A 784 48.33 -36.76 -13.18
N VAL A 785 48.60 -37.81 -12.40
CA VAL A 785 47.74 -38.32 -11.33
C VAL A 785 48.58 -38.40 -10.06
N TYR A 786 48.10 -37.76 -9.00
CA TYR A 786 48.74 -37.77 -7.70
C TYR A 786 48.08 -38.84 -6.82
N VAL A 787 48.88 -39.79 -6.34
CA VAL A 787 48.43 -40.89 -5.50
C VAL A 787 49.21 -40.96 -4.20
N CYS A 788 48.55 -41.33 -3.11
CA CYS A 788 49.18 -41.43 -1.80
C CYS A 788 48.89 -42.76 -1.12
N ASN A 789 49.91 -43.29 -0.44
CA ASN A 789 49.76 -44.46 0.42
C ASN A 789 49.17 -44.03 1.77
N ARG A 790 47.91 -44.37 1.99
CA ARG A 790 47.18 -44.09 3.24
C ARG A 790 47.12 -45.30 4.17
N SER A 791 47.78 -46.40 3.80
CA SER A 791 47.86 -47.61 4.62
C SER A 791 49.03 -47.55 5.61
N GLY A 792 49.03 -48.46 6.58
CA GLY A 792 50.16 -48.67 7.50
C GLY A 792 51.28 -49.55 6.91
N ASN A 793 51.12 -50.04 5.69
CA ASN A 793 52.07 -50.93 5.03
C ASN A 793 52.76 -50.22 3.86
N THR A 794 53.94 -50.69 3.49
CA THR A 794 54.62 -50.24 2.27
C THR A 794 53.98 -50.90 1.05
N GLU A 795 53.74 -50.14 -0.01
CA GLU A 795 53.12 -50.61 -1.26
C GLU A 795 54.04 -50.39 -2.45
N ASP A 796 54.19 -51.38 -3.31
CA ASP A 796 55.00 -51.25 -4.54
C ASP A 796 54.10 -50.98 -5.74
N LEU A 797 54.20 -49.76 -6.29
CA LEU A 797 53.41 -49.33 -7.44
C LEU A 797 53.77 -50.08 -8.73
N SER A 798 54.88 -50.80 -8.82
CA SER A 798 55.18 -51.64 -10.00
C SER A 798 54.18 -52.80 -10.17
N LEU A 799 53.45 -53.14 -9.11
CA LEU A 799 52.39 -54.14 -9.12
C LEU A 799 51.02 -53.55 -9.52
N TYR A 800 50.97 -52.25 -9.79
CA TYR A 800 49.73 -51.52 -10.03
C TYR A 800 49.55 -51.17 -11.52
N LEU A 801 48.29 -50.99 -11.86
CA LEU A 801 47.76 -50.62 -13.15
C LEU A 801 46.96 -49.33 -12.99
N ILE A 802 47.01 -48.46 -13.98
CA ILE A 802 46.09 -47.35 -14.11
C ILE A 802 45.18 -47.57 -15.31
N GLU A 803 43.89 -47.32 -15.17
CA GLU A 803 42.88 -47.55 -16.21
C GLU A 803 41.94 -46.34 -16.29
N ASP A 804 41.70 -45.88 -17.51
CA ASP A 804 40.66 -44.89 -17.85
C ASP A 804 39.42 -45.59 -18.43
N GLU A 805 38.56 -44.87 -19.15
CA GLU A 805 37.34 -45.44 -19.75
C GLU A 805 37.60 -46.53 -20.81
N THR A 806 38.74 -46.47 -21.50
CA THR A 806 39.03 -47.25 -22.71
C THR A 806 40.36 -47.99 -22.69
N SER A 807 41.32 -47.55 -21.86
CA SER A 807 42.70 -48.04 -21.88
C SER A 807 43.21 -48.43 -20.50
N THR A 808 44.28 -49.22 -20.46
CA THR A 808 44.92 -49.68 -19.22
C THR A 808 46.42 -49.77 -19.42
N ASP A 809 47.18 -49.18 -18.49
CA ASP A 809 48.63 -49.15 -18.52
C ASP A 809 49.27 -49.68 -17.23
N ASP A 810 50.43 -50.32 -17.37
CA ASP A 810 51.32 -50.72 -16.29
C ASP A 810 52.13 -49.55 -15.75
N LEU A 811 52.33 -49.51 -14.43
CA LEU A 811 53.14 -48.48 -13.77
C LEU A 811 54.59 -48.92 -13.59
N VAL A 812 55.53 -48.03 -13.89
CA VAL A 812 56.97 -48.25 -13.73
C VAL A 812 57.66 -47.00 -13.21
N SER A 813 58.81 -47.16 -12.54
CA SER A 813 59.63 -46.01 -12.13
C SER A 813 60.07 -45.18 -13.35
N TYR A 814 60.13 -43.86 -13.21
CA TYR A 814 60.54 -42.98 -14.30
C TYR A 814 61.92 -43.35 -14.87
N GLN A 815 62.91 -43.63 -14.00
CA GLN A 815 64.28 -43.97 -14.40
C GLN A 815 64.37 -45.27 -15.21
N SER A 816 63.40 -46.19 -15.05
CA SER A 816 63.40 -47.44 -15.82
C SER A 816 63.14 -47.21 -17.31
N ARG A 817 62.34 -46.19 -17.65
CA ARG A 817 62.06 -45.79 -19.03
C ARG A 817 63.09 -44.79 -19.55
N PHE A 818 63.61 -43.93 -18.66
CA PHE A 818 64.57 -42.88 -19.00
C PHE A 818 65.84 -42.97 -18.12
N PRO A 819 66.77 -43.92 -18.38
CA PRO A 819 67.89 -44.22 -17.49
C PRO A 819 68.89 -43.09 -17.27
N ASN A 820 68.94 -42.11 -18.18
CA ASN A 820 69.90 -41.01 -18.15
C ASN A 820 69.24 -39.63 -17.94
N GLU A 821 67.93 -39.57 -17.73
CA GLU A 821 67.23 -38.30 -17.49
C GLU A 821 67.06 -38.05 -15.98
N ILE A 822 67.21 -36.79 -15.56
CA ILE A 822 66.96 -36.35 -14.18
C ILE A 822 65.83 -35.31 -14.26
N PRO A 823 64.58 -35.74 -14.09
CA PRO A 823 63.43 -34.85 -14.17
C PRO A 823 63.42 -33.83 -13.02
N ILE A 824 63.03 -32.61 -13.34
CA ILE A 824 62.79 -31.53 -12.37
C ILE A 824 61.41 -30.95 -12.71
N GLY A 825 60.59 -30.63 -11.69
CA GLY A 825 59.33 -29.92 -11.93
C GLY A 825 59.56 -28.47 -12.38
N LYS A 826 58.57 -27.83 -13.01
CA LYS A 826 58.62 -26.42 -13.48
C LYS A 826 59.09 -25.42 -12.41
N ASN A 827 58.90 -25.75 -11.13
CA ASN A 827 59.29 -24.95 -9.96
C ASN A 827 60.66 -25.34 -9.34
N GLY A 828 61.46 -26.19 -9.98
CA GLY A 828 62.83 -26.54 -9.53
C GLY A 828 62.94 -27.62 -8.45
N LYS A 829 61.83 -28.26 -8.05
CA LYS A 829 61.82 -29.34 -7.05
C LYS A 829 62.15 -30.70 -7.70
N GLY A 830 63.01 -31.49 -7.06
CA GLY A 830 63.41 -32.84 -7.53
C GLY A 830 62.44 -33.95 -7.09
N PHE A 831 62.68 -35.18 -7.54
CA PHE A 831 61.87 -36.38 -7.25
C PHE A 831 62.74 -37.59 -6.93
N ILE A 832 62.14 -38.62 -6.32
CA ILE A 832 62.70 -39.98 -6.30
C ILE A 832 62.24 -40.72 -7.57
N THR A 833 63.17 -40.99 -8.49
CA THR A 833 62.82 -41.46 -9.86
C THR A 833 63.12 -42.94 -10.11
N ASN A 834 63.89 -43.58 -9.24
CA ASN A 834 64.43 -44.94 -9.42
C ASN A 834 63.68 -46.02 -8.63
N ASP A 835 62.60 -45.67 -7.93
CA ASP A 835 61.92 -46.55 -6.98
C ASP A 835 60.40 -46.39 -7.07
N THR A 836 59.68 -47.51 -7.10
CA THR A 836 58.21 -47.61 -7.14
C THR A 836 57.58 -47.90 -5.77
N VAL A 837 58.38 -48.19 -4.75
CA VAL A 837 57.96 -48.67 -3.42
C VAL A 837 57.51 -47.55 -2.46
N LEU A 838 56.24 -47.17 -2.43
CA LEU A 838 55.69 -46.14 -1.53
C LEU A 838 55.62 -46.56 -0.04
N PRO A 839 56.40 -45.96 0.88
CA PRO A 839 56.21 -46.15 2.31
C PRO A 839 54.86 -45.57 2.81
N PRO A 840 54.40 -45.93 4.02
CA PRO A 840 53.23 -45.32 4.64
C PRO A 840 53.29 -43.79 4.63
N SER A 841 52.17 -43.13 4.30
CA SER A 841 52.03 -41.66 4.22
C SER A 841 52.92 -40.95 3.19
N SER A 842 53.50 -41.69 2.25
CA SER A 842 54.22 -41.12 1.10
C SER A 842 53.34 -41.09 -0.15
N CYS A 843 53.70 -40.25 -1.11
CA CYS A 843 52.94 -40.05 -2.34
C CYS A 843 53.81 -40.20 -3.59
N ALA A 844 53.14 -40.40 -4.72
CA ALA A 844 53.73 -40.50 -6.04
C ALA A 844 52.94 -39.67 -7.06
N TRP A 845 53.68 -39.17 -8.03
CA TRP A 845 53.15 -38.58 -9.26
C TRP A 845 53.25 -39.62 -10.36
N ILE A 846 52.11 -39.98 -10.94
CA ILE A 846 52.05 -40.79 -12.16
C ILE A 846 51.93 -39.81 -13.31
N VAL A 847 52.93 -39.72 -14.17
CA VAL A 847 53.05 -38.68 -15.19
C VAL A 847 53.08 -39.24 -16.61
N ASP A 848 52.80 -38.37 -17.57
CA ASP A 848 53.06 -38.64 -18.99
C ASP A 848 54.56 -38.95 -19.21
N PRO A 849 54.91 -40.10 -19.81
CA PRO A 849 56.29 -40.45 -20.10
C PRO A 849 56.99 -39.47 -21.06
N ASP A 850 56.26 -38.89 -22.01
CA ASP A 850 56.85 -38.00 -23.02
C ASP A 850 56.90 -36.53 -22.50
N GLY A 851 56.40 -36.32 -21.27
CA GLY A 851 56.40 -35.07 -20.52
C GLY A 851 57.76 -34.60 -20.04
N LYS A 852 57.92 -33.27 -19.99
CA LYS A 852 59.06 -32.56 -19.40
C LYS A 852 58.55 -31.28 -18.73
N ASP A 853 59.21 -30.86 -17.65
CA ASP A 853 58.87 -29.64 -16.90
C ASP A 853 57.42 -29.62 -16.37
N TRP A 854 56.98 -30.71 -15.71
CA TRP A 854 55.62 -30.80 -15.18
C TRP A 854 55.25 -29.64 -14.27
N TYR A 855 54.05 -29.08 -14.49
CA TYR A 855 53.44 -28.17 -13.55
C TYR A 855 53.03 -28.94 -12.29
N LEU A 856 53.70 -28.64 -11.18
CA LEU A 856 53.44 -29.26 -9.88
C LEU A 856 52.86 -28.22 -8.92
N PRO A 857 51.65 -28.45 -8.40
CA PRO A 857 51.05 -27.64 -7.35
C PRO A 857 51.92 -27.50 -6.09
N ILE A 858 51.55 -26.57 -5.22
CA ILE A 858 52.31 -26.22 -4.01
C ILE A 858 52.54 -27.39 -3.04
N PHE A 859 51.71 -28.43 -3.08
CA PHE A 859 51.79 -29.59 -2.18
C PHE A 859 52.84 -30.65 -2.57
N HIS A 860 53.58 -30.45 -3.67
CA HIS A 860 54.69 -31.34 -4.04
C HIS A 860 55.83 -31.36 -3.01
N SER A 861 56.32 -32.57 -2.67
CA SER A 861 57.50 -32.81 -1.84
C SER A 861 58.63 -33.50 -2.61
N GLU A 862 59.90 -33.16 -2.33
CA GLU A 862 61.08 -33.81 -2.95
C GLU A 862 61.21 -35.31 -2.58
N SER A 863 60.46 -35.74 -1.57
CA SER A 863 60.32 -37.16 -1.21
C SER A 863 59.32 -37.92 -2.07
N ASP A 864 58.54 -37.22 -2.90
CA ASP A 864 57.55 -37.85 -3.76
C ASP A 864 58.24 -38.64 -4.87
N ARG A 865 57.65 -39.78 -5.21
CA ARG A 865 58.16 -40.63 -6.28
C ARG A 865 57.59 -40.21 -7.62
N LEU A 866 58.43 -40.26 -8.64
CA LEU A 866 58.01 -40.05 -10.02
C LEU A 866 57.85 -41.39 -10.72
N ILE A 867 56.63 -41.68 -11.12
CA ILE A 867 56.17 -42.91 -11.74
C ILE A 867 55.66 -42.55 -13.12
N THR A 868 55.87 -43.43 -14.09
CA THR A 868 55.36 -43.28 -15.45
C THR A 868 54.66 -44.55 -15.89
N VAL A 869 53.89 -44.45 -16.96
CA VAL A 869 53.24 -45.60 -17.60
C VAL A 869 54.16 -46.29 -18.63
N VAL A 870 53.98 -47.60 -18.81
CA VAL A 870 54.72 -48.41 -19.81
C VAL A 870 54.31 -48.05 -21.23
N THR A 871 53.01 -47.88 -21.46
CA THR A 871 52.39 -47.45 -22.72
C THR A 871 51.69 -46.11 -22.49
N THR A 872 51.54 -45.26 -23.51
CA THR A 872 50.96 -43.89 -23.38
C THR A 872 49.43 -43.88 -23.53
N GLN A 873 48.75 -45.01 -23.30
CA GLN A 873 47.34 -45.15 -23.69
C GLN A 873 46.39 -44.46 -22.71
N THR A 874 46.71 -44.47 -21.42
CA THR A 874 45.93 -43.91 -20.31
C THR A 874 46.48 -42.60 -19.79
N ILE A 875 47.80 -42.38 -19.86
CA ILE A 875 48.41 -41.09 -19.60
C ILE A 875 49.30 -40.73 -20.79
N GLY A 876 49.10 -39.52 -21.34
CA GLY A 876 49.88 -38.93 -22.42
C GLY A 876 49.26 -38.95 -23.82
N ASN A 877 48.09 -39.55 -23.95
CA ASN A 877 47.20 -39.36 -25.10
C ASN A 877 46.01 -38.42 -24.80
N GLY A 878 45.95 -37.81 -23.60
CA GLY A 878 44.78 -37.03 -23.18
C GLY A 878 43.96 -37.75 -22.11
N ILE A 879 44.11 -37.42 -20.81
CA ILE A 879 43.04 -37.66 -19.83
C ILE A 879 41.99 -36.58 -20.09
N SER A 880 40.89 -36.94 -20.75
CA SER A 880 39.88 -35.96 -21.14
C SER A 880 39.13 -35.42 -19.92
N SER A 881 38.63 -34.21 -20.06
CA SER A 881 37.77 -33.57 -19.05
C SER A 881 36.52 -34.42 -18.80
N GLY A 882 36.35 -34.88 -17.56
CA GLY A 882 35.21 -35.69 -17.14
C GLY A 882 35.38 -37.20 -17.29
N GLU A 883 36.55 -37.71 -17.70
CA GLU A 883 36.81 -39.15 -17.75
C GLU A 883 36.92 -39.80 -16.36
N PHE A 884 36.59 -41.08 -16.30
CA PHE A 884 36.83 -41.90 -15.12
C PHE A 884 38.29 -42.35 -15.04
N LEU A 885 38.78 -42.51 -13.81
CA LEU A 885 40.11 -43.05 -13.57
C LEU A 885 40.07 -44.07 -12.44
N GLN A 886 40.77 -45.18 -12.59
CA GLN A 886 40.92 -46.17 -11.52
C GLN A 886 42.35 -46.66 -11.41
N LEU A 887 42.71 -47.01 -10.17
CA LEU A 887 43.98 -47.63 -9.84
C LEU A 887 43.70 -49.07 -9.40
N ARG A 888 44.37 -50.02 -10.04
CA ARG A 888 44.20 -51.46 -9.79
C ARG A 888 45.53 -52.10 -9.41
N LYS A 889 45.50 -53.23 -8.69
CA LYS A 889 46.70 -54.02 -8.32
C LYS A 889 46.63 -55.41 -8.90
N LYS A 890 47.74 -55.90 -9.47
CA LYS A 890 47.90 -57.28 -9.94
C LYS A 890 48.26 -58.18 -8.76
N SER A 891 47.37 -59.10 -8.40
CA SER A 891 47.58 -60.07 -7.33
C SER A 891 47.14 -61.46 -7.79
N ASN A 892 48.02 -62.45 -7.74
CA ASN A 892 47.74 -63.86 -8.09
C ASN A 892 47.04 -64.05 -9.45
N GLY A 893 47.43 -63.28 -10.48
CA GLY A 893 46.85 -63.34 -11.82
C GLY A 893 45.50 -62.62 -11.98
N VAL A 894 45.06 -61.90 -10.96
CA VAL A 894 43.80 -61.15 -10.91
C VAL A 894 44.07 -59.66 -10.67
N SER A 895 43.32 -58.78 -11.35
CA SER A 895 43.37 -57.33 -11.14
C SER A 895 42.28 -56.89 -10.16
N ILE A 896 42.66 -56.33 -9.01
CA ILE A 896 41.74 -55.85 -7.96
C ILE A 896 41.64 -54.32 -7.93
N LEU A 897 40.45 -53.79 -7.64
CA LEU A 897 40.22 -52.34 -7.54
C LEU A 897 40.80 -51.79 -6.23
N ILE A 898 41.64 -50.76 -6.31
CA ILE A 898 42.27 -50.14 -5.14
C ILE A 898 41.74 -48.72 -4.87
N SER A 899 41.61 -47.92 -5.92
CA SER A 899 41.08 -46.55 -5.85
C SER A 899 40.33 -46.23 -7.13
N SER A 900 39.30 -45.38 -7.05
CA SER A 900 38.57 -44.91 -8.22
C SER A 900 38.16 -43.45 -8.09
N PHE A 901 38.23 -42.71 -9.20
CA PHE A 901 37.65 -41.41 -9.42
C PHE A 901 36.47 -41.54 -10.40
N GLY A 902 35.25 -41.31 -9.93
CA GLY A 902 34.04 -41.28 -10.77
C GLY A 902 33.56 -42.61 -11.39
N HIS A 903 34.38 -43.66 -11.34
CA HIS A 903 34.28 -44.88 -12.16
C HIS A 903 32.96 -45.68 -12.06
N LYS A 904 32.63 -46.43 -13.14
CA LYS A 904 31.44 -47.32 -13.26
C LYS A 904 31.31 -48.39 -12.15
N GLU A 905 32.42 -48.74 -11.51
CA GLU A 905 32.45 -49.70 -10.40
C GLU A 905 31.99 -49.10 -9.06
N SER A 906 31.89 -47.77 -8.95
CA SER A 906 31.26 -47.05 -7.84
C SER A 906 29.73 -47.18 -7.89
N PRO A 907 29.04 -47.27 -6.75
CA PRO A 907 27.57 -47.25 -6.70
C PRO A 907 26.98 -45.86 -7.02
N SER A 908 27.81 -44.83 -7.12
CA SER A 908 27.43 -43.48 -7.51
C SER A 908 28.49 -42.96 -8.47
N ASN A 909 28.43 -43.45 -9.71
CA ASN A 909 29.32 -42.98 -10.77
C ASN A 909 29.08 -41.48 -11.03
N PHE A 910 30.16 -40.74 -11.26
CA PHE A 910 30.05 -39.31 -11.49
C PHE A 910 31.14 -38.82 -12.43
N HIS A 911 30.79 -37.84 -13.25
CA HIS A 911 31.74 -37.13 -14.10
C HIS A 911 31.99 -35.75 -13.50
N LYS A 912 33.23 -35.29 -13.48
CA LYS A 912 33.58 -33.92 -13.09
C LYS A 912 34.42 -33.30 -14.19
N THR A 913 33.78 -32.43 -14.96
CA THR A 913 34.45 -31.71 -16.05
C THR A 913 35.20 -30.49 -15.50
N VAL A 914 36.36 -30.24 -16.08
CA VAL A 914 37.20 -29.07 -15.84
C VAL A 914 37.63 -28.42 -17.14
N SER A 915 38.00 -27.14 -17.08
CA SER A 915 38.53 -26.38 -18.22
C SER A 915 39.99 -26.71 -18.46
N THR A 916 40.52 -26.39 -19.66
CA THR A 916 41.95 -26.55 -19.94
C THR A 916 42.80 -25.78 -18.92
N GLY A 917 43.80 -26.45 -18.35
CA GLY A 917 44.69 -25.88 -17.35
C GLY A 917 44.18 -25.96 -15.91
N GLU A 918 43.07 -26.65 -15.65
CA GLU A 918 42.53 -26.90 -14.31
C GLU A 918 42.80 -28.34 -13.83
N TYR A 919 43.10 -28.51 -12.54
CA TYR A 919 43.27 -29.82 -11.90
C TYR A 919 42.26 -30.02 -10.77
N ILE A 920 41.95 -31.28 -10.48
CA ILE A 920 40.96 -31.72 -9.51
C ILE A 920 41.69 -32.28 -8.29
N TRP A 921 41.34 -31.84 -7.08
CA TRP A 921 41.97 -32.27 -5.83
C TRP A 921 40.94 -32.72 -4.80
N LEU A 922 41.15 -33.87 -4.19
CA LEU A 922 40.34 -34.43 -3.11
C LEU A 922 40.46 -33.58 -1.84
N LYS A 923 39.31 -33.14 -1.29
CA LYS A 923 39.25 -32.41 -0.03
C LYS A 923 39.81 -33.24 1.12
N THR A 924 40.39 -32.56 2.11
CA THR A 924 40.89 -33.21 3.33
C THR A 924 39.77 -33.98 4.02
N ASN A 925 40.01 -35.25 4.38
CA ASN A 925 39.05 -36.17 5.01
C ASN A 925 37.83 -36.59 4.16
N ALA A 926 37.81 -36.30 2.86
CA ALA A 926 36.75 -36.78 1.97
C ALA A 926 36.92 -38.27 1.60
N GLU A 927 35.83 -38.88 1.10
CA GLU A 927 35.84 -40.30 0.69
C GLU A 927 36.17 -40.50 -0.79
N GLY A 928 35.98 -39.46 -1.62
CA GLY A 928 36.27 -39.51 -3.06
C GLY A 928 35.19 -40.23 -3.87
N THR A 929 33.96 -40.26 -3.36
CA THR A 929 32.84 -41.02 -3.93
C THR A 929 31.81 -40.15 -4.64
N THR A 930 31.87 -38.83 -4.43
CA THR A 930 30.97 -37.85 -5.07
C THR A 930 31.78 -36.72 -5.72
N PRO A 931 31.20 -35.95 -6.67
CA PRO A 931 31.87 -34.78 -7.24
C PRO A 931 32.26 -33.72 -6.20
N ASP A 932 31.48 -33.59 -5.14
CA ASP A 932 31.64 -32.55 -4.10
C ASP A 932 32.81 -32.83 -3.15
N ASP A 933 33.28 -34.08 -3.13
CA ASP A 933 34.49 -34.48 -2.41
C ASP A 933 35.75 -33.83 -3.00
N PHE A 934 35.67 -33.27 -4.21
CA PHE A 934 36.80 -32.68 -4.93
C PHE A 934 36.65 -31.17 -5.12
N GLU A 935 37.77 -30.46 -5.12
CA GLU A 935 37.89 -29.03 -5.46
C GLU A 935 38.62 -28.89 -6.80
N VAL A 936 38.28 -27.83 -7.54
CA VAL A 936 38.93 -27.51 -8.83
C VAL A 936 39.86 -26.33 -8.61
N TYR A 937 41.10 -26.51 -9.04
CA TYR A 937 42.16 -25.51 -8.98
C TYR A 937 42.69 -25.25 -10.39
N ARG A 938 43.38 -24.12 -10.58
CA ARG A 938 43.91 -23.72 -11.88
C ARG A 938 45.42 -23.59 -11.82
N GLU A 939 46.10 -23.96 -12.91
CA GLU A 939 47.51 -23.60 -13.11
C GLU A 939 47.65 -22.07 -13.05
N GLU A 940 48.34 -21.58 -12.02
CA GLU A 940 48.78 -20.19 -11.93
C GLU A 940 50.03 -20.01 -12.79
N ASN A 941 50.00 -19.04 -13.72
CA ASN A 941 51.08 -18.74 -14.66
C ASN A 941 52.32 -18.12 -13.99
#